data_AF-A0AAU8RMH3-F1
#
_entry.id   AF-A0AAU8RMH3-F1
#
_cell.length_a   1.000
_cell.length_b   1.000
_cell.length_c   1.000
_cell.angle_alpha   90.00
_cell.angle_beta   90.00
_cell.angle_gamma   90.00
#
_symmetry.space_group_name_H-M   'P 1'
#
loop_
_entity.id
_entity.type
_entity.pdbx_description
1 polymer ?
#
loop_
_entity_poly.entity_id
_entity_poly.type
_entity_poly.pdbx_seq_one_letter_code
_entity_poly.pdbx_strand_id
1 'polypeptide(L)'
;MTDRRRSMSCVHFFPLKSRGFLPTLTSKKRSVKLSKQDATVTVVILLLILLLGWGYSRALRLSQGKGNPIGRVFFYKKTATRKKNNQALWLKLKDGVPVYHRDVLRTTTGSEAVIVFTDNSRLDIAENTMVRISHTGMKKKDVRLVTGAIRYARAAGNPAAHTVHVGKTTISLSGDGQVNVRGGERDSTVEIARGEALLHDAQGQTLPLQTFTQLATSREDGTVRILHPTFVPLLPDQDALLLTAEHTRSVGFVWLGDATTVQPSVRLQISRYADFSVIETERKLTLPHEANASRTTFKTSERLGEGRWFWRLVPRNGTASAPRSFSVRRARKVMLHTPRAQAVLSYRDAIPPTLFSWTSVEDVEQYRLLLSSRADFSADVKTFSLRTPEISVPGLGEGTYFWKVVPRFDEGIEDPVFASEVGTFSIKQGKELHAPVALFPAEDEVLEHADRENRMVIFTCEPIPEARRYVWTVKNMDANASPLVTTTSVPFLTVPMRSLRARLQEGTYQWQVAWETRRSDRSPYSALRAFTVIEGMHAWKEEPETRDLIALRAPSFVLRDMPALITEKYLLQHRALRCKWTAVHNAQRYTVTLKNKKTDAVLQTATTTGVEFSFTNLAHLEEGSFHWVIQAHTEQKGYEPASAQVVRAFTIRVSELERPRAKEIVHYEYH
;
A
#
# COMPACT_ATOMS: atom_id res chain seq x y z
N MET A 1 66.87 -59.61 40.16
CA MET A 1 66.32 -60.70 40.99
C MET A 1 65.30 -61.46 40.18
N THR A 2 65.43 -62.78 40.23
CA THR A 2 64.84 -63.82 39.40
C THR A 2 63.32 -63.96 39.51
N ASP A 3 62.67 -63.85 38.35
CA ASP A 3 61.68 -64.74 37.71
C ASP A 3 60.93 -65.83 38.51
N ARG A 4 59.61 -65.92 38.25
CA ARG A 4 58.70 -67.11 38.10
C ARG A 4 57.24 -66.63 38.23
N ARG A 5 56.20 -67.01 37.47
CA ARG A 5 55.85 -67.93 36.34
C ARG A 5 54.54 -67.35 35.73
N ARG A 6 54.32 -67.33 34.40
CA ARG A 6 53.60 -68.33 33.56
C ARG A 6 52.27 -68.87 34.17
N SER A 7 51.11 -68.99 33.50
CA SER A 7 50.72 -68.91 32.09
C SER A 7 49.18 -69.04 31.90
N MET A 8 48.65 -68.50 30.78
CA MET A 8 47.77 -69.14 29.75
C MET A 8 46.40 -69.77 30.15
N SER A 9 45.30 -69.78 29.38
CA SER A 9 44.96 -69.29 28.02
C SER A 9 43.48 -69.62 27.67
N CYS A 10 42.96 -68.92 26.63
CA CYS A 10 41.87 -69.27 25.68
C CYS A 10 40.40 -69.20 26.18
N VAL A 11 39.42 -68.68 25.40
CA VAL A 11 39.05 -69.00 24.00
C VAL A 11 38.41 -67.81 23.22
N HIS A 12 38.67 -67.80 21.90
CA HIS A 12 38.14 -67.12 20.70
C HIS A 12 36.75 -66.42 20.66
N PHE A 13 36.60 -65.34 19.84
CA PHE A 13 36.04 -65.37 18.46
C PHE A 13 36.08 -63.98 17.73
N PHE A 14 36.28 -64.01 16.40
CA PHE A 14 36.26 -62.94 15.34
C PHE A 14 34.83 -62.39 15.06
N PRO A 15 34.52 -61.57 14.00
CA PRO A 15 35.27 -60.61 13.13
C PRO A 15 34.54 -59.26 12.82
N LEU A 16 35.24 -58.23 12.29
CA LEU A 16 35.00 -57.59 10.95
C LEU A 16 35.86 -56.32 10.73
N LYS A 17 36.49 -56.26 9.54
CA LYS A 17 37.40 -55.23 9.00
C LYS A 17 36.68 -54.38 7.94
N SER A 18 37.00 -53.08 7.86
CA SER A 18 37.22 -52.35 6.58
C SER A 18 37.88 -50.98 6.86
N ARG A 19 39.17 -50.84 6.57
CA ARG A 19 39.79 -50.19 5.38
C ARG A 19 39.67 -48.65 5.31
N GLY A 20 40.83 -48.00 5.43
CA GLY A 20 41.06 -46.60 5.03
C GLY A 20 42.56 -46.31 4.94
N PHE A 21 43.20 -46.78 3.87
CA PHE A 21 44.60 -46.52 3.52
C PHE A 21 44.75 -45.06 3.04
N LEU A 22 45.66 -44.30 3.65
CA LEU A 22 46.17 -43.03 3.12
C LEU A 22 47.36 -43.31 2.19
N PRO A 23 47.34 -42.90 0.90
CA PRO A 23 48.55 -42.76 0.13
C PRO A 23 48.93 -41.28 0.00
N THR A 24 50.18 -41.00 0.37
CA THR A 24 50.94 -39.81 -0.05
C THR A 24 50.91 -39.66 -1.56
N LEU A 25 50.36 -38.55 -2.07
CA LEU A 25 50.47 -38.18 -3.48
C LEU A 25 51.35 -36.94 -3.62
N THR A 26 52.56 -37.20 -4.09
CA THR A 26 53.53 -36.27 -4.64
C THR A 26 52.91 -35.36 -5.70
N SER A 27 53.18 -34.06 -5.58
CA SER A 27 52.95 -33.03 -6.59
C SER A 27 53.49 -33.43 -7.96
N LYS A 28 52.61 -33.59 -8.95
CA LYS A 28 52.97 -33.55 -10.37
C LYS A 28 52.07 -32.51 -11.05
N LYS A 29 52.59 -31.29 -11.18
CA LYS A 29 51.96 -30.18 -11.90
C LYS A 29 51.84 -30.57 -13.39
N ARG A 30 50.72 -31.21 -13.77
CA ARG A 30 50.37 -31.45 -15.18
C ARG A 30 49.96 -30.11 -15.78
N SER A 31 50.85 -29.50 -16.58
CA SER A 31 50.43 -28.45 -17.50
C SER A 31 49.53 -29.09 -18.55
N VAL A 32 48.24 -28.75 -18.52
CA VAL A 32 47.28 -29.14 -19.56
C VAL A 32 47.63 -28.32 -20.80
N LYS A 33 48.46 -28.88 -21.68
CA LYS A 33 48.61 -28.35 -23.04
C LYS A 33 47.32 -28.71 -23.78
N LEU A 34 46.44 -27.73 -24.02
CA LEU A 34 45.28 -27.93 -24.88
C LEU A 34 45.78 -28.50 -26.21
N SER A 35 45.18 -29.60 -26.65
CA SER A 35 45.36 -30.07 -28.03
C SER A 35 44.95 -28.93 -28.98
N LYS A 36 45.57 -28.83 -30.16
CA LYS A 36 45.18 -27.84 -31.18
C LYS A 36 43.66 -27.93 -31.47
N GLN A 37 43.08 -29.12 -31.36
CA GLN A 37 41.65 -29.35 -31.52
C GLN A 37 40.83 -28.75 -30.37
N ASP A 38 41.25 -28.93 -29.11
CA ASP A 38 40.58 -28.35 -27.94
C ASP A 38 40.61 -26.81 -27.97
N ALA A 39 41.74 -26.23 -28.41
CA ALA A 39 41.87 -24.79 -28.56
C ALA A 39 40.90 -24.26 -29.64
N THR A 40 40.74 -25.00 -30.73
CA THR A 40 39.83 -24.64 -31.82
C THR A 40 38.37 -24.69 -31.35
N VAL A 41 37.97 -25.76 -30.64
CA VAL A 41 36.61 -25.90 -30.08
C VAL A 41 36.31 -24.79 -29.07
N THR A 42 37.27 -24.46 -28.20
CA THR A 42 37.10 -23.38 -27.21
C THR A 42 36.90 -22.02 -27.88
N VAL A 43 37.65 -21.73 -28.95
CA VAL A 43 37.49 -20.50 -29.74
C VAL A 43 36.12 -20.44 -30.43
N VAL A 44 35.65 -21.56 -31.00
CA VAL A 44 34.32 -21.63 -31.62
C VAL A 44 33.21 -21.40 -30.60
N ILE A 45 33.30 -21.99 -29.41
CA ILE A 45 32.33 -21.78 -28.32
C ILE A 45 32.36 -20.32 -27.85
N LEU A 46 33.54 -19.73 -27.67
CA LEU A 46 33.65 -18.32 -27.28
C LEU A 46 33.06 -17.39 -28.34
N LEU A 47 33.29 -17.65 -29.63
CA LEU A 47 32.69 -16.91 -30.73
C LEU A 47 31.16 -17.07 -30.76
N LEU A 48 30.64 -18.27 -30.49
CA LEU A 48 29.20 -18.51 -30.40
C LEU A 48 28.57 -17.75 -29.22
N ILE A 49 29.22 -17.74 -28.06
CA ILE A 49 28.77 -16.96 -26.89
C ILE A 49 28.78 -15.46 -27.21
N LEU A 50 29.81 -14.97 -27.89
CA LEU A 50 29.91 -13.57 -28.31
C LEU A 50 28.81 -13.20 -29.32
N LEU A 51 28.51 -14.09 -30.26
CA LEU A 51 27.44 -13.93 -31.24
C LEU A 51 26.05 -13.92 -30.56
N LEU A 52 25.81 -14.85 -29.63
CA LEU A 52 24.58 -14.92 -28.85
C LEU A 52 24.43 -13.70 -27.93
N GLY A 53 25.50 -13.27 -27.28
CA GLY A 53 25.55 -12.06 -26.47
C GLY A 53 25.30 -10.80 -27.29
N TRP A 54 25.89 -10.70 -28.48
CA TRP A 54 25.62 -9.61 -29.42
C TRP A 54 24.16 -9.63 -29.89
N GLY A 55 23.63 -10.79 -30.28
CA GLY A 55 22.22 -10.97 -30.65
C GLY A 55 21.26 -10.59 -29.53
N TYR A 56 21.55 -11.01 -28.30
CA TYR A 56 20.78 -10.66 -27.10
C TYR A 56 20.85 -9.16 -26.79
N SER A 57 22.04 -8.54 -26.89
CA SER A 57 22.20 -7.09 -26.69
C SER A 57 21.47 -6.30 -27.77
N ARG A 58 21.47 -6.77 -29.02
CA ARG A 58 20.72 -6.19 -30.13
C ARG A 58 19.21 -6.33 -29.91
N ALA A 59 18.75 -7.50 -29.44
CA ALA A 59 17.36 -7.73 -29.06
C ALA A 59 16.92 -6.82 -27.89
N LEU A 60 17.78 -6.62 -26.89
CA LEU A 60 17.55 -5.67 -25.78
C LEU A 60 17.51 -4.22 -26.25
N ARG A 61 18.42 -3.81 -27.15
CA ARG A 61 18.39 -2.47 -27.75
C ARG A 61 17.17 -2.25 -28.64
N LEU A 62 16.68 -3.29 -29.32
CA LEU A 62 15.39 -3.30 -30.01
C LEU A 62 14.19 -3.31 -29.03
N SER A 63 14.39 -3.82 -27.81
CA SER A 63 13.37 -3.83 -26.76
C SER A 63 13.22 -2.48 -26.05
N GLN A 64 14.20 -1.57 -26.11
CA GLN A 64 14.03 -0.17 -25.72
C GLN A 64 13.48 0.61 -26.95
N GLY A 65 12.34 1.28 -26.79
CA GLY A 65 11.69 1.96 -27.92
C GLY A 65 12.59 3.08 -28.43
N LYS A 66 12.81 3.16 -29.76
CA LYS A 66 13.48 4.33 -30.36
C LYS A 66 12.53 5.53 -30.29
N GLY A 67 12.92 6.58 -29.58
CA GLY A 67 12.22 7.87 -29.55
C GLY A 67 12.15 8.52 -28.16
N ASN A 68 11.82 9.81 -28.12
CA ASN A 68 11.59 10.51 -26.86
C ASN A 68 10.32 9.97 -26.18
N PRO A 69 10.35 9.72 -24.86
CA PRO A 69 9.16 9.28 -24.13
C PRO A 69 8.08 10.37 -24.16
N ILE A 70 6.83 9.98 -24.38
CA ILE A 70 5.69 10.92 -24.46
C ILE A 70 5.00 11.10 -23.10
N GLY A 71 5.27 10.21 -22.15
CA GLY A 71 4.70 10.21 -20.81
C GLY A 71 5.16 9.02 -19.99
N ARG A 72 4.64 8.90 -18.77
CA ARG A 72 4.86 7.77 -17.87
C ARG A 72 3.53 7.17 -17.43
N VAL A 73 3.50 5.85 -17.27
CA VAL A 73 2.34 5.12 -16.78
C VAL A 73 2.43 4.91 -15.27
N PHE A 74 1.31 5.09 -14.57
CA PHE A 74 1.13 4.82 -13.15
C PHE A 74 -0.08 3.90 -12.95
N PHE A 75 -0.05 2.99 -11.98
CA PHE A 75 -1.12 2.02 -11.76
C PHE A 75 -1.91 2.29 -10.48
N TYR A 76 -3.24 2.38 -10.61
CA TYR A 76 -4.14 2.41 -9.46
C TYR A 76 -4.41 1.01 -8.90
N LYS A 77 -4.53 0.01 -9.79
CA LYS A 77 -4.73 -1.40 -9.42
C LYS A 77 -4.03 -2.31 -10.43
N LYS A 78 -3.36 -3.36 -9.92
CA LYS A 78 -2.65 -4.40 -10.71
C LYS A 78 -1.69 -3.77 -11.76
N THR A 79 -1.45 -4.46 -12.88
CA THR A 79 -0.57 -4.01 -13.98
C THR A 79 -1.33 -3.99 -15.29
N ALA A 80 -0.98 -3.07 -16.20
CA ALA A 80 -1.42 -3.12 -17.60
C ALA A 80 -0.39 -3.83 -18.50
N THR A 81 -0.81 -4.17 -19.71
CA THR A 81 0.06 -4.75 -20.74
C THR A 81 0.27 -3.74 -21.88
N ARG A 82 1.49 -3.66 -22.40
CA ARG A 82 1.84 -2.83 -23.57
C ARG A 82 2.21 -3.72 -24.75
N LYS A 83 1.73 -3.34 -25.92
CA LYS A 83 2.24 -3.77 -27.22
C LYS A 83 2.91 -2.58 -27.92
N LYS A 84 4.16 -2.73 -28.33
CA LYS A 84 4.91 -1.68 -29.05
C LYS A 84 4.60 -1.72 -30.55
N ASN A 85 4.79 -0.60 -31.24
CA ASN A 85 4.46 -0.43 -32.66
C ASN A 85 4.96 -1.56 -33.59
N ASN A 86 6.18 -2.08 -33.38
CA ASN A 86 6.80 -3.11 -34.23
C ASN A 86 6.98 -4.46 -33.50
N GLN A 87 6.20 -4.75 -32.45
CA GLN A 87 6.31 -6.01 -31.71
C GLN A 87 4.93 -6.66 -31.54
N ALA A 88 4.86 -7.97 -31.78
CA ALA A 88 3.63 -8.75 -31.56
C ALA A 88 3.42 -9.12 -30.08
N LEU A 89 4.45 -8.96 -29.24
CA LEU A 89 4.45 -9.40 -27.85
C LEU A 89 3.82 -8.36 -26.91
N TRP A 90 2.91 -8.82 -26.05
CA TRP A 90 2.37 -8.06 -24.93
C TRP A 90 3.29 -8.16 -23.72
N LEU A 91 3.73 -7.03 -23.20
CA LEU A 91 4.63 -6.96 -22.04
C LEU A 91 3.89 -6.36 -20.84
N LYS A 92 3.99 -6.99 -19.67
CA LYS A 92 3.51 -6.38 -18.42
C LYS A 92 4.31 -5.12 -18.12
N LEU A 93 3.62 -4.05 -17.78
CA LEU A 93 4.21 -2.78 -17.40
C LEU A 93 4.41 -2.74 -15.88
N LYS A 94 5.51 -2.09 -15.48
CA LYS A 94 5.77 -1.68 -14.09
C LYS A 94 5.44 -0.21 -13.94
N ASP A 95 5.22 0.21 -12.70
CA ASP A 95 4.94 1.60 -12.37
C ASP A 95 6.08 2.54 -12.80
N GLY A 96 5.73 3.74 -13.26
CA GLY A 96 6.69 4.76 -13.71
C GLY A 96 7.37 4.49 -15.06
N VAL A 97 7.00 3.42 -15.78
CA VAL A 97 7.61 3.07 -17.06
C VAL A 97 7.22 4.08 -18.16
N PRO A 98 8.18 4.53 -19.00
CA PRO A 98 7.88 5.43 -20.10
C PRO A 98 7.01 4.76 -21.19
N VAL A 99 6.07 5.55 -21.71
CA VAL A 99 5.27 5.22 -22.91
C VAL A 99 5.79 6.00 -24.12
N TYR A 100 5.60 5.43 -25.32
CA TYR A 100 6.14 5.94 -26.58
C TYR A 100 5.05 6.11 -27.65
N HIS A 101 5.39 6.84 -28.72
CA HIS A 101 4.53 6.99 -29.90
C HIS A 101 4.10 5.63 -30.46
N ARG A 102 2.80 5.49 -30.74
CA ARG A 102 2.13 4.25 -31.25
C ARG A 102 2.15 3.08 -30.28
N ASP A 103 2.44 3.31 -29.00
CA ASP A 103 2.19 2.29 -27.99
C ASP A 103 0.68 2.01 -27.88
N VAL A 104 0.36 0.72 -27.78
CA VAL A 104 -0.99 0.23 -27.45
C VAL A 104 -0.94 -0.29 -26.02
N LEU A 105 -1.78 0.28 -25.17
CA LEU A 105 -1.92 -0.15 -23.78
C LEU A 105 -3.25 -0.87 -23.62
N ARG A 106 -3.23 -1.93 -22.80
CA ARG A 106 -4.39 -2.73 -22.45
C ARG A 106 -4.44 -3.00 -20.96
N THR A 107 -5.54 -2.63 -20.34
CA THR A 107 -5.93 -3.00 -18.98
C THR A 107 -6.88 -4.21 -19.01
N THR A 108 -6.81 -5.05 -17.98
CA THR A 108 -7.70 -6.20 -17.76
C THR A 108 -8.66 -5.93 -16.61
N THR A 109 -9.52 -6.89 -16.27
CA THR A 109 -10.49 -6.76 -15.17
C THR A 109 -9.80 -6.48 -13.83
N GLY A 110 -10.23 -5.40 -13.17
CA GLY A 110 -9.62 -4.88 -11.95
C GLY A 110 -8.20 -4.31 -12.11
N SER A 111 -7.75 -4.03 -13.34
CA SER A 111 -6.51 -3.29 -13.61
C SER A 111 -6.83 -1.89 -14.13
N GLU A 112 -6.16 -0.87 -13.59
CA GLU A 112 -6.37 0.53 -14.00
C GLU A 112 -5.05 1.27 -14.06
N ALA A 113 -4.95 2.18 -15.03
CA ALA A 113 -3.72 2.90 -15.30
C ALA A 113 -3.98 4.36 -15.59
N VAL A 114 -3.02 5.21 -15.23
CA VAL A 114 -2.96 6.62 -15.60
C VAL A 114 -1.72 6.83 -16.42
N ILE A 115 -1.82 7.63 -17.47
CA ILE A 115 -0.66 8.16 -18.14
C ILE A 115 -0.60 9.65 -17.85
N VAL A 116 0.50 10.05 -17.21
CA VAL A 116 0.88 11.45 -17.08
C VAL A 116 1.83 11.74 -18.21
N PHE A 117 1.41 12.60 -19.14
CA PHE A 117 2.25 13.00 -20.26
C PHE A 117 3.26 14.07 -19.86
N THR A 118 4.26 14.29 -20.71
CA THR A 118 5.33 15.27 -20.48
C THR A 118 4.87 16.73 -20.36
N ASP A 119 3.66 17.05 -20.80
CA ASP A 119 3.03 18.37 -20.70
C ASP A 119 1.99 18.45 -19.58
N ASN A 120 2.04 17.51 -18.63
CA ASN A 120 1.10 17.34 -17.52
C ASN A 120 -0.36 17.06 -17.93
N SER A 121 -0.66 16.83 -19.22
CA SER A 121 -1.95 16.25 -19.58
C SER A 121 -2.05 14.83 -19.04
N ARG A 122 -3.28 14.38 -18.81
CA ARG A 122 -3.56 13.12 -18.10
C ARG A 122 -4.56 12.27 -18.87
N LEU A 123 -4.22 10.99 -19.05
CA LEU A 123 -5.09 9.97 -19.64
C LEU A 123 -5.33 8.87 -18.61
N ASP A 124 -6.53 8.81 -18.04
CA ASP A 124 -6.94 7.70 -17.19
C ASP A 124 -7.57 6.60 -18.05
N ILE A 125 -7.15 5.37 -17.79
CA ILE A 125 -7.49 4.16 -18.53
C ILE A 125 -8.20 3.22 -17.54
N ALA A 126 -9.50 3.05 -17.75
CA ALA A 126 -10.33 2.19 -16.90
C ALA A 126 -9.99 0.71 -17.10
N GLU A 127 -10.66 -0.18 -16.38
CA GLU A 127 -10.53 -1.62 -16.61
C GLU A 127 -11.03 -2.05 -18.00
N ASN A 128 -10.58 -3.22 -18.47
CA ASN A 128 -10.97 -3.81 -19.76
C ASN A 128 -10.84 -2.84 -20.96
N THR A 129 -9.85 -1.95 -20.90
CA THR A 129 -9.69 -0.86 -21.85
C THR A 129 -8.46 -1.09 -22.71
N MET A 130 -8.61 -0.83 -24.02
CA MET A 130 -7.50 -0.79 -24.96
C MET A 130 -7.44 0.57 -25.62
N VAL A 131 -6.29 1.22 -25.49
CA VAL A 131 -6.05 2.57 -26.01
C VAL A 131 -4.76 2.58 -26.82
N ARG A 132 -4.78 3.28 -27.95
CA ARG A 132 -3.58 3.55 -28.75
C ARG A 132 -3.24 5.02 -28.64
N ILE A 133 -1.97 5.29 -28.39
CA ILE A 133 -1.49 6.66 -28.22
C ILE A 133 -0.65 7.03 -29.42
N SER A 134 -0.91 8.19 -30.01
CA SER A 134 -0.19 8.74 -31.14
C SER A 134 0.21 10.18 -30.84
N HIS A 135 1.37 10.56 -31.32
CA HIS A 135 2.02 11.83 -31.01
C HIS A 135 2.83 12.29 -32.21
N THR A 136 2.46 13.40 -32.84
CA THR A 136 3.14 13.89 -34.05
C THR A 136 3.96 15.12 -33.69
N GLY A 137 5.20 14.89 -33.22
CA GLY A 137 6.08 15.94 -32.68
C GLY A 137 5.48 16.65 -31.46
N MET A 138 6.11 17.72 -30.95
CA MET A 138 5.65 18.43 -29.75
C MET A 138 4.28 19.15 -29.87
N LYS A 139 3.66 19.17 -31.06
CA LYS A 139 2.50 20.04 -31.36
C LYS A 139 1.13 19.36 -31.29
N LYS A 140 1.04 18.02 -31.43
CA LYS A 140 -0.24 17.31 -31.45
C LYS A 140 -0.22 15.99 -30.69
N LYS A 141 -1.23 15.77 -29.85
CA LYS A 141 -1.46 14.53 -29.11
C LYS A 141 -2.78 13.91 -29.51
N ASP A 142 -2.71 12.71 -30.06
CA ASP A 142 -3.86 11.95 -30.55
C ASP A 142 -4.04 10.69 -29.69
N VAL A 143 -5.16 10.59 -28.97
CA VAL A 143 -5.53 9.39 -28.22
C VAL A 143 -6.64 8.68 -28.97
N ARG A 144 -6.51 7.38 -29.21
CA ARG A 144 -7.53 6.57 -29.87
C ARG A 144 -8.03 5.48 -28.96
N LEU A 145 -9.31 5.55 -28.61
CA LEU A 145 -9.99 4.48 -27.90
C LEU A 145 -10.28 3.33 -28.86
N VAL A 146 -9.86 2.12 -28.52
CA VAL A 146 -10.24 0.90 -29.25
C VAL A 146 -11.46 0.28 -28.58
N THR A 147 -11.37 -0.02 -27.28
CA THR A 147 -12.46 -0.55 -26.45
C THR A 147 -12.30 -0.12 -24.99
N GLY A 148 -13.36 -0.24 -24.19
CA GLY A 148 -13.38 0.14 -22.77
C GLY A 148 -13.66 1.63 -22.57
N ALA A 149 -13.11 2.22 -21.51
CA ALA A 149 -13.39 3.60 -21.13
C ALA A 149 -12.11 4.38 -20.82
N ILE A 150 -12.06 5.64 -21.27
CA ILE A 150 -10.95 6.56 -21.02
C ILE A 150 -11.47 7.91 -20.54
N ARG A 151 -10.64 8.60 -19.75
CA ARG A 151 -10.77 10.02 -19.44
C ARG A 151 -9.52 10.73 -19.92
N TYR A 152 -9.68 11.79 -20.70
CA TYR A 152 -8.57 12.60 -21.17
C TYR A 152 -8.74 14.04 -20.70
N ALA A 153 -7.77 14.55 -19.96
CA ALA A 153 -7.76 15.90 -19.42
C ALA A 153 -6.52 16.67 -19.91
N ARG A 154 -6.73 17.87 -20.45
CA ARG A 154 -5.65 18.80 -20.81
C ARG A 154 -5.10 19.50 -19.56
N ALA A 155 -3.80 19.77 -19.56
CA ALA A 155 -3.23 20.72 -18.62
C ALA A 155 -3.52 22.16 -19.07
N ALA A 156 -3.86 23.04 -18.14
CA ALA A 156 -4.10 24.45 -18.40
C ALA A 156 -2.84 25.14 -18.98
N GLY A 157 -3.04 26.08 -19.91
CA GLY A 157 -1.95 26.88 -20.52
C GLY A 157 -1.10 26.16 -21.57
N ASN A 158 -1.44 24.93 -21.95
CA ASN A 158 -0.69 24.18 -22.96
C ASN A 158 -1.17 24.53 -24.39
N PRO A 159 -0.29 24.96 -25.32
CA PRO A 159 -0.66 25.31 -26.69
C PRO A 159 -0.80 24.10 -27.64
N ALA A 160 -0.44 22.89 -27.21
CA ALA A 160 -0.54 21.70 -28.07
C ALA A 160 -2.01 21.40 -28.44
N ALA A 161 -2.24 20.84 -29.62
CA ALA A 161 -3.55 20.33 -30.02
C ALA A 161 -3.78 18.94 -29.42
N HIS A 162 -4.87 18.77 -28.67
CA HIS A 162 -5.24 17.49 -28.06
C HIS A 162 -6.51 16.95 -28.67
N THR A 163 -6.43 15.75 -29.22
CA THR A 163 -7.50 15.12 -29.98
C THR A 163 -7.77 13.71 -29.47
N VAL A 164 -9.05 13.37 -29.31
CA VAL A 164 -9.52 12.04 -28.92
C VAL A 164 -10.32 11.45 -30.07
N HIS A 165 -9.88 10.30 -30.59
CA HIS A 165 -10.52 9.58 -31.67
C HIS A 165 -11.42 8.47 -31.13
N VAL A 166 -12.66 8.45 -31.61
CA VAL A 166 -13.68 7.47 -31.25
C VAL A 166 -14.33 6.93 -32.52
N GLY A 167 -13.89 5.76 -32.96
CA GLY A 167 -14.28 5.25 -34.29
C GLY A 167 -13.78 6.17 -35.40
N LYS A 168 -14.70 6.71 -36.21
CA LYS A 168 -14.41 7.65 -37.30
C LYS A 168 -14.46 9.13 -36.87
N THR A 169 -14.95 9.43 -35.68
CA THR A 169 -15.09 10.82 -35.20
C THR A 169 -13.86 11.26 -34.40
N THR A 170 -13.61 12.56 -34.38
CA THR A 170 -12.48 13.17 -33.65
C THR A 170 -12.98 14.30 -32.77
N ILE A 171 -12.59 14.31 -31.50
CA ILE A 171 -12.92 15.36 -30.53
C ILE A 171 -11.66 16.17 -30.27
N SER A 172 -11.66 17.42 -30.68
CA SER A 172 -10.59 18.39 -30.43
C SER A 172 -10.92 19.17 -29.16
N LEU A 173 -10.09 19.05 -28.13
CA LEU A 173 -10.28 19.74 -26.86
C LEU A 173 -9.63 21.13 -26.92
N SER A 174 -10.23 22.11 -26.25
CA SER A 174 -9.68 23.48 -26.08
C SER A 174 -9.35 23.76 -24.61
N GLY A 175 -8.42 24.68 -24.34
CA GLY A 175 -8.08 25.12 -22.97
C GLY A 175 -7.71 23.97 -22.01
N ASP A 176 -8.36 23.93 -20.85
CA ASP A 176 -8.30 22.86 -19.83
C ASP A 176 -9.35 21.76 -20.04
N GLY A 177 -9.82 21.59 -21.28
CA GLY A 177 -10.90 20.69 -21.64
C GLY A 177 -10.68 19.24 -21.21
N GLN A 178 -11.77 18.60 -20.78
CA GLN A 178 -11.81 17.22 -20.33
C GLN A 178 -12.93 16.46 -21.03
N VAL A 179 -12.61 15.27 -21.55
CA VAL A 179 -13.58 14.37 -22.19
C VAL A 179 -13.54 12.98 -21.55
N ASN A 180 -14.72 12.43 -21.33
CA ASN A 180 -14.92 11.04 -20.94
C ASN A 180 -15.43 10.29 -22.18
N VAL A 181 -14.82 9.14 -22.49
CA VAL A 181 -15.26 8.29 -23.60
C VAL A 181 -15.48 6.88 -23.10
N ARG A 182 -16.62 6.30 -23.43
CA ARG A 182 -16.95 4.89 -23.19
C ARG A 182 -17.27 4.20 -24.51
N GLY A 183 -16.47 3.21 -24.85
CA GLY A 183 -16.70 2.36 -26.02
C GLY A 183 -17.78 1.34 -25.73
N GLY A 184 -18.84 1.34 -26.53
CA GLY A 184 -19.77 0.23 -26.65
C GLY A 184 -19.51 -0.60 -27.91
N GLU A 185 -20.25 -1.70 -28.06
CA GLU A 185 -20.15 -2.61 -29.21
C GLU A 185 -20.64 -1.95 -30.50
N ARG A 186 -21.80 -1.26 -30.46
CA ARG A 186 -22.37 -0.53 -31.60
C ARG A 186 -22.03 0.96 -31.54
N ASP A 187 -22.42 1.61 -30.44
CA ASP A 187 -22.20 3.03 -30.21
C ASP A 187 -21.19 3.27 -29.10
N SER A 188 -20.35 4.28 -29.26
CA SER A 188 -19.50 4.81 -28.20
C SER A 188 -20.13 6.08 -27.64
N THR A 189 -20.14 6.23 -26.33
CA THR A 189 -20.62 7.44 -25.67
C THR A 189 -19.47 8.37 -25.33
N VAL A 190 -19.64 9.66 -25.64
CA VAL A 190 -18.68 10.72 -25.39
C VAL A 190 -19.37 11.79 -24.55
N GLU A 191 -18.66 12.30 -23.56
CA GLU A 191 -19.15 13.34 -22.67
C GLU A 191 -18.06 14.40 -22.45
N ILE A 192 -18.41 15.67 -22.64
CA ILE A 192 -17.52 16.79 -22.29
C ILE A 192 -17.70 17.08 -20.80
N ALA A 193 -16.73 16.71 -19.99
CA ALA A 193 -16.80 16.88 -18.54
C ALA A 193 -16.40 18.28 -18.09
N ARG A 194 -15.53 18.96 -18.85
CA ARG A 194 -15.06 20.32 -18.56
C ARG A 194 -14.60 21.01 -19.83
N GLY A 195 -14.79 22.33 -19.88
CA GLY A 195 -14.34 23.18 -20.97
C GLY A 195 -15.17 23.00 -22.24
N GLU A 196 -14.60 23.46 -23.35
CA GLU A 196 -15.19 23.40 -24.68
C GLU A 196 -14.43 22.42 -25.56
N ALA A 197 -15.14 21.78 -26.46
CA ALA A 197 -14.57 20.87 -27.44
C ALA A 197 -15.22 21.07 -28.82
N LEU A 198 -14.49 20.70 -29.87
CA LEU A 198 -14.99 20.68 -31.24
C LEU A 198 -15.01 19.23 -31.71
N LEU A 199 -16.18 18.74 -32.08
CA LEU A 199 -16.33 17.45 -32.72
C LEU A 199 -16.15 17.59 -34.22
N HIS A 200 -15.36 16.71 -34.80
CA HIS A 200 -15.26 16.48 -36.24
C HIS A 200 -15.91 15.12 -36.53
N ASP A 201 -16.99 15.12 -37.30
CA ASP A 201 -17.66 13.89 -37.72
C ASP A 201 -16.88 13.14 -38.82
N ALA A 202 -17.46 12.05 -39.34
CA ALA A 202 -16.83 11.24 -40.39
C ALA A 202 -16.74 11.98 -41.75
N GLN A 203 -17.55 13.02 -41.94
CA GLN A 203 -17.64 13.85 -43.15
C GLN A 203 -16.77 15.11 -43.05
N GLY A 204 -16.18 15.37 -41.88
CA GLY A 204 -15.35 16.54 -41.59
C GLY A 204 -16.14 17.77 -41.12
N GLN A 205 -17.45 17.65 -40.90
CA GLN A 205 -18.26 18.72 -40.32
C GLN A 205 -17.88 18.95 -38.86
N THR A 206 -17.82 20.22 -38.46
CA THR A 206 -17.47 20.64 -37.11
C THR A 206 -18.70 20.99 -36.29
N LEU A 207 -18.84 20.41 -35.10
CA LEU A 207 -19.89 20.72 -34.14
C LEU A 207 -19.26 21.19 -32.80
N PRO A 208 -19.55 22.41 -32.32
CA PRO A 208 -19.11 22.84 -31.00
C PRO A 208 -19.85 22.09 -29.90
N LEU A 209 -19.10 21.66 -28.89
CA LEU A 209 -19.59 20.94 -27.72
C LEU A 209 -19.24 21.72 -26.45
N GLN A 210 -20.26 21.96 -25.63
CA GLN A 210 -20.11 22.59 -24.33
C GLN A 210 -20.01 21.55 -23.21
N THR A 211 -19.61 21.98 -22.02
CA THR A 211 -19.58 21.13 -20.83
C THR A 211 -20.95 20.45 -20.59
N PHE A 212 -20.93 19.20 -20.16
CA PHE A 212 -22.07 18.29 -19.95
C PHE A 212 -22.82 17.85 -21.21
N THR A 213 -22.33 18.20 -22.41
CA THR A 213 -22.87 17.62 -23.65
C THR A 213 -22.49 16.15 -23.72
N GLN A 214 -23.50 15.29 -23.89
CA GLN A 214 -23.33 13.86 -24.15
C GLN A 214 -23.72 13.55 -25.58
N LEU A 215 -22.99 12.64 -26.22
CA LEU A 215 -23.27 12.20 -27.58
C LEU A 215 -22.93 10.73 -27.76
N ALA A 216 -23.66 10.06 -28.65
CA ALA A 216 -23.36 8.72 -29.12
C ALA A 216 -22.72 8.82 -30.51
N THR A 217 -21.59 8.13 -30.70
CA THR A 217 -20.94 7.97 -32.00
C THR A 217 -21.06 6.52 -32.42
N SER A 218 -21.66 6.27 -33.59
CA SER A 218 -21.71 4.93 -34.16
C SER A 218 -20.32 4.52 -34.62
N ARG A 219 -19.91 3.30 -34.28
CA ARG A 219 -18.60 2.75 -34.64
C ARG A 219 -18.53 2.33 -36.11
N GLU A 220 -19.67 2.05 -36.73
CA GLU A 220 -19.78 1.45 -38.07
C GLU A 220 -19.76 2.52 -39.18
N ASP A 221 -20.71 3.45 -39.12
CA ASP A 221 -20.87 4.52 -40.12
C ASP A 221 -20.22 5.85 -39.67
N GLY A 222 -19.99 6.05 -38.37
CA GLY A 222 -19.44 7.29 -37.81
C GLY A 222 -20.49 8.37 -37.55
N THR A 223 -21.78 8.02 -37.60
CA THR A 223 -22.87 8.95 -37.31
C THR A 223 -22.83 9.42 -35.86
N VAL A 224 -23.21 10.67 -35.65
CA VAL A 224 -23.21 11.32 -34.33
C VAL A 224 -24.64 11.67 -33.97
N ARG A 225 -25.04 11.29 -32.75
CA ARG A 225 -26.32 11.69 -32.17
C ARG A 225 -26.09 12.36 -30.82
N ILE A 226 -26.53 13.61 -30.68
CA ILE A 226 -26.53 14.31 -29.40
C ILE A 226 -27.54 13.62 -28.48
N LEU A 227 -27.09 13.25 -27.28
CA LEU A 227 -27.92 12.63 -26.26
C LEU A 227 -28.44 13.72 -25.33
N HIS A 228 -29.72 13.61 -24.98
CA HIS A 228 -30.38 14.47 -24.00
C HIS A 228 -30.68 13.65 -22.74
N PRO A 229 -29.67 13.38 -21.89
CA PRO A 229 -29.89 12.58 -20.69
C PRO A 229 -30.81 13.31 -19.71
N THR A 230 -31.76 12.55 -19.14
CA THR A 230 -32.68 13.04 -18.10
C THR A 230 -31.91 13.51 -16.85
N PHE A 231 -30.83 12.80 -16.50
CA PHE A 231 -29.98 13.13 -15.37
C PHE A 231 -28.50 13.16 -15.77
N VAL A 232 -27.79 14.19 -15.29
CA VAL A 232 -26.33 14.35 -15.47
C VAL A 232 -25.64 14.33 -14.10
N PRO A 233 -24.93 13.25 -13.75
CA PRO A 233 -24.11 13.16 -12.56
C PRO A 233 -22.99 14.21 -12.53
N LEU A 234 -22.90 14.99 -11.44
CA LEU A 234 -21.88 16.03 -11.24
C LEU A 234 -20.85 15.64 -10.17
N LEU A 235 -21.29 15.32 -8.94
CA LEU A 235 -20.40 14.96 -7.82
C LEU A 235 -20.85 13.67 -7.13
N PRO A 236 -19.94 12.83 -6.61
CA PRO A 236 -18.50 12.88 -6.86
C PRO A 236 -18.19 12.75 -8.36
N ASP A 237 -17.24 13.55 -8.83
CA ASP A 237 -16.82 13.53 -10.24
C ASP A 237 -16.21 12.16 -10.58
N GLN A 238 -16.13 11.85 -11.87
CA GLN A 238 -15.53 10.64 -12.39
C GLN A 238 -14.11 10.45 -11.83
N ASP A 239 -13.89 9.33 -11.15
CA ASP A 239 -12.67 8.90 -10.47
C ASP A 239 -12.16 9.84 -9.37
N ALA A 240 -13.05 10.64 -8.76
CA ALA A 240 -12.70 11.47 -7.62
C ALA A 240 -12.08 10.66 -6.47
N LEU A 241 -11.03 11.20 -5.85
CA LEU A 241 -10.46 10.65 -4.62
C LEU A 241 -11.02 11.40 -3.41
N LEU A 242 -11.68 10.66 -2.52
CA LEU A 242 -12.23 11.17 -1.27
C LEU A 242 -11.46 10.54 -0.11
N LEU A 243 -10.82 11.38 0.71
CA LEU A 243 -10.05 10.91 1.87
C LEU A 243 -10.94 10.81 3.11
N THR A 244 -10.70 9.82 3.99
CA THR A 244 -11.41 9.72 5.28
C THR A 244 -10.46 9.37 6.42
N ALA A 245 -10.65 10.01 7.58
CA ALA A 245 -9.95 9.61 8.81
C ALA A 245 -10.65 8.43 9.51
N GLU A 246 -11.98 8.34 9.32
CA GLU A 246 -12.85 7.31 9.87
C GLU A 246 -12.99 6.10 8.92
N HIS A 247 -13.67 5.05 9.40
CA HIS A 247 -14.01 3.86 8.60
C HIS A 247 -15.00 4.13 7.45
N THR A 248 -15.79 5.20 7.54
CA THR A 248 -16.78 5.59 6.53
C THR A 248 -16.78 7.10 6.34
N ARG A 249 -17.03 7.57 5.11
CA ARG A 249 -17.20 8.99 4.78
C ARG A 249 -18.64 9.27 4.35
N SER A 250 -19.20 10.39 4.77
CA SER A 250 -20.43 10.92 4.15
C SER A 250 -20.07 11.49 2.78
N VAL A 251 -20.52 10.82 1.72
CA VAL A 251 -20.26 11.19 0.33
C VAL A 251 -21.49 11.91 -0.21
N GLY A 252 -21.30 13.16 -0.63
CA GLY A 252 -22.34 13.98 -1.26
C GLY A 252 -22.47 13.67 -2.74
N PHE A 253 -23.68 13.32 -3.17
CA PHE A 253 -24.05 13.10 -4.56
C PHE A 253 -24.81 14.30 -5.09
N VAL A 254 -24.35 14.87 -6.22
CA VAL A 254 -24.95 16.04 -6.86
C VAL A 254 -25.18 15.75 -8.33
N TRP A 255 -26.34 16.10 -8.86
CA TRP A 255 -26.67 15.90 -10.28
C TRP A 255 -27.60 17.00 -10.81
N LEU A 256 -27.57 17.21 -12.12
CA LEU A 256 -28.59 17.95 -12.84
C LEU A 256 -29.72 17.01 -13.24
N GLY A 257 -30.95 17.46 -13.12
CA GLY A 257 -32.13 16.77 -13.63
C GLY A 257 -33.12 17.74 -14.24
N ASP A 258 -33.94 17.23 -15.15
CA ASP A 258 -35.08 17.97 -15.67
C ASP A 258 -36.22 17.98 -14.62
N ALA A 259 -36.61 19.16 -14.15
CA ALA A 259 -37.64 19.34 -13.13
C ALA A 259 -39.06 19.47 -13.71
N THR A 260 -39.18 19.53 -15.05
CA THR A 260 -40.45 19.70 -15.76
C THR A 260 -41.24 18.40 -15.93
N THR A 261 -40.62 17.24 -15.64
CA THR A 261 -41.25 15.93 -15.82
C THR A 261 -42.25 15.63 -14.69
N VAL A 262 -43.49 15.30 -15.05
CA VAL A 262 -44.57 14.94 -14.12
C VAL A 262 -44.20 13.64 -13.39
N GLN A 263 -43.89 13.73 -12.09
CA GLN A 263 -43.41 12.67 -11.17
C GLN A 263 -41.95 12.18 -11.38
N PRO A 264 -40.92 13.01 -11.10
CA PRO A 264 -39.53 12.62 -11.27
C PRO A 264 -39.04 11.83 -10.04
N SER A 265 -39.50 10.58 -9.87
CA SER A 265 -38.85 9.68 -8.92
C SER A 265 -37.59 9.10 -9.55
N VAL A 266 -36.44 9.26 -8.89
CA VAL A 266 -35.14 8.75 -9.32
C VAL A 266 -34.58 7.80 -8.29
N ARG A 267 -33.89 6.75 -8.76
CA ARG A 267 -33.12 5.85 -7.90
C ARG A 267 -31.65 6.18 -8.04
N LEU A 268 -31.03 6.61 -6.94
CA LEU A 268 -29.57 6.63 -6.83
C LEU A 268 -29.10 5.21 -6.56
N GLN A 269 -28.35 4.63 -7.49
CA GLN A 269 -27.72 3.32 -7.33
C GLN A 269 -26.22 3.50 -7.12
N ILE A 270 -25.69 2.84 -6.10
CA ILE A 270 -24.26 2.81 -5.78
C ILE A 270 -23.81 1.35 -5.77
N SER A 271 -22.72 1.06 -6.47
CA SER A 271 -22.17 -0.27 -6.67
C SER A 271 -20.67 -0.31 -6.43
N ARG A 272 -20.10 -1.47 -6.05
CA ARG A 272 -18.64 -1.72 -6.16
C ARG A 272 -18.22 -2.23 -7.54
N TYR A 273 -19.16 -2.50 -8.43
CA TYR A 273 -18.94 -3.07 -9.75
C TYR A 273 -19.36 -2.10 -10.84
N ALA A 274 -18.51 -1.90 -11.86
CA ALA A 274 -18.75 -0.94 -12.93
C ALA A 274 -19.99 -1.29 -13.77
N ASP A 275 -20.35 -2.56 -13.83
CA ASP A 275 -21.52 -3.09 -14.55
C ASP A 275 -22.82 -3.01 -13.74
N PHE A 276 -22.75 -2.60 -12.46
CA PHE A 276 -23.88 -2.57 -11.54
C PHE A 276 -24.57 -3.95 -11.39
N SER A 277 -23.80 -5.05 -11.55
CA SER A 277 -24.27 -6.43 -11.33
C SER A 277 -24.72 -6.68 -9.89
N VAL A 278 -24.13 -5.96 -8.93
CA VAL A 278 -24.53 -5.93 -7.52
C VAL A 278 -24.76 -4.47 -7.13
N ILE A 279 -25.88 -4.19 -6.46
CA ILE A 279 -26.20 -2.84 -5.96
C ILE A 279 -26.06 -2.85 -4.44
N GLU A 280 -25.02 -2.20 -3.92
CA GLU A 280 -24.78 -2.06 -2.49
C GLU A 280 -25.72 -1.03 -1.84
N THR A 281 -26.14 0.00 -2.57
CA THR A 281 -27.09 1.00 -2.07
C THR A 281 -28.01 1.45 -3.17
N GLU A 282 -29.32 1.44 -2.88
CA GLU A 282 -30.35 2.01 -3.74
C GLU A 282 -31.21 2.96 -2.93
N ARG A 283 -31.20 4.25 -3.28
CA ARG A 283 -32.03 5.27 -2.65
C ARG A 283 -33.05 5.83 -3.62
N LYS A 284 -34.33 5.64 -3.31
CA LYS A 284 -35.45 6.25 -4.01
C LYS A 284 -35.61 7.69 -3.55
N LEU A 285 -35.61 8.63 -4.50
CA LEU A 285 -35.75 10.05 -4.26
C LEU A 285 -36.91 10.58 -5.09
N THR A 286 -37.78 11.34 -4.45
CA THR A 286 -38.82 12.12 -5.14
C THR A 286 -38.26 13.50 -5.38
N LEU A 287 -38.11 13.89 -6.65
CA LEU A 287 -37.63 15.22 -6.98
C LEU A 287 -38.78 16.22 -6.93
N PRO A 288 -38.58 17.43 -6.37
CA PRO A 288 -39.58 18.48 -6.40
C PRO A 288 -39.90 18.86 -7.85
N HIS A 289 -41.17 19.11 -8.12
CA HIS A 289 -41.62 19.59 -9.42
C HIS A 289 -41.44 21.12 -9.48
N GLU A 290 -40.71 21.61 -10.49
CA GLU A 290 -40.54 23.03 -10.74
C GLU A 290 -40.95 23.34 -12.18
N ALA A 291 -42.15 23.92 -12.36
CA ALA A 291 -42.77 24.15 -13.66
C ALA A 291 -41.97 25.11 -14.58
N ASN A 292 -41.02 25.88 -14.04
CA ASN A 292 -40.33 26.96 -14.74
C ASN A 292 -38.81 26.74 -14.93
N ALA A 293 -38.26 25.60 -14.49
CA ALA A 293 -36.81 25.34 -14.57
C ALA A 293 -36.51 24.15 -15.51
N SER A 294 -35.80 24.42 -16.61
CA SER A 294 -35.43 23.39 -17.60
C SER A 294 -34.40 22.39 -17.08
N ARG A 295 -33.54 22.77 -16.12
CA ARG A 295 -32.64 21.88 -15.39
C ARG A 295 -32.37 22.42 -13.98
N THR A 296 -32.57 21.59 -12.97
CA THR A 296 -32.34 21.92 -11.55
C THR A 296 -31.24 21.02 -10.99
N THR A 297 -30.47 21.54 -10.03
CA THR A 297 -29.44 20.78 -9.32
C THR A 297 -30.04 20.12 -8.08
N PHE A 298 -29.84 18.82 -7.96
CA PHE A 298 -30.28 18.03 -6.81
C PHE A 298 -29.08 17.47 -6.05
N LYS A 299 -29.26 17.24 -4.75
CA LYS A 299 -28.22 16.70 -3.88
C LYS A 299 -28.77 15.68 -2.89
N THR A 300 -27.96 14.68 -2.58
CA THR A 300 -28.17 13.76 -1.46
C THR A 300 -26.82 13.30 -0.90
N SER A 301 -26.81 12.50 0.15
CA SER A 301 -25.57 11.97 0.72
C SER A 301 -25.74 10.57 1.28
N GLU A 302 -24.71 9.75 1.16
CA GLU A 302 -24.64 8.39 1.71
C GLU A 302 -23.33 8.16 2.47
N ARG A 303 -23.37 7.34 3.52
CA ARG A 303 -22.16 6.94 4.25
C ARG A 303 -21.54 5.72 3.59
N LEU A 304 -20.34 5.87 3.04
CA LEU A 304 -19.64 4.83 2.31
C LEU A 304 -18.29 4.52 2.95
N GLY A 305 -17.98 3.23 3.05
CA GLY A 305 -16.69 2.75 3.55
C GLY A 305 -15.56 2.91 2.52
N GLU A 306 -14.35 2.58 2.95
CA GLU A 306 -13.19 2.51 2.08
C GLU A 306 -13.41 1.57 0.89
N GLY A 307 -12.89 1.98 -0.27
CA GLY A 307 -12.96 1.24 -1.52
C GLY A 307 -13.33 2.13 -2.69
N ARG A 308 -13.37 1.50 -3.87
CA ARG A 308 -13.86 2.13 -5.08
C ARG A 308 -15.35 1.88 -5.24
N TRP A 309 -16.05 2.90 -5.67
CA TRP A 309 -17.49 2.92 -5.83
C TRP A 309 -17.84 3.44 -7.21
N PHE A 310 -18.97 2.97 -7.73
CA PHE A 310 -19.62 3.40 -8.95
C PHE A 310 -21.01 3.88 -8.57
N TRP A 311 -21.48 4.95 -9.16
CA TRP A 311 -22.82 5.46 -8.91
C TRP A 311 -23.49 5.91 -10.20
N ARG A 312 -24.82 5.78 -10.26
CA ARG A 312 -25.64 6.24 -11.37
C ARG A 312 -27.04 6.59 -10.88
N LEU A 313 -27.76 7.33 -11.70
CA LEU A 313 -29.15 7.68 -11.47
C LEU A 313 -30.02 6.89 -12.45
N VAL A 314 -31.02 6.20 -11.93
CA VAL A 314 -31.97 5.43 -12.72
C VAL A 314 -33.33 6.12 -12.61
N PRO A 315 -33.82 6.77 -13.68
CA PRO A 315 -35.18 7.32 -13.69
C PRO A 315 -36.20 6.18 -13.55
N ARG A 316 -37.43 6.50 -13.13
CA ARG A 316 -38.55 5.54 -13.15
C ARG A 316 -38.83 5.04 -14.56
N ASN A 317 -38.85 5.97 -15.53
CA ASN A 317 -39.05 5.71 -16.94
C ASN A 317 -37.87 6.33 -17.71
N GLY A 318 -37.14 5.52 -18.47
CA GLY A 318 -36.03 5.98 -19.30
C GLY A 318 -34.71 5.28 -19.00
N THR A 319 -33.64 5.79 -19.61
CA THR A 319 -32.31 5.21 -19.53
C THR A 319 -31.59 5.72 -18.29
N ALA A 320 -30.83 4.85 -17.63
CA ALA A 320 -29.94 5.24 -16.54
C ALA A 320 -28.94 6.30 -17.02
N SER A 321 -28.56 7.21 -16.13
CA SER A 321 -27.48 8.15 -16.39
C SER A 321 -26.17 7.40 -16.67
N ALA A 322 -25.25 8.06 -17.37
CA ALA A 322 -23.87 7.61 -17.45
C ALA A 322 -23.34 7.38 -16.02
N PRO A 323 -22.77 6.20 -15.69
CA PRO A 323 -22.23 5.99 -14.35
C PRO A 323 -21.02 6.88 -14.08
N ARG A 324 -20.70 7.07 -12.82
CA ARG A 324 -19.51 7.76 -12.32
C ARG A 324 -18.78 6.85 -11.34
N SER A 325 -17.47 6.80 -11.36
CA SER A 325 -16.69 6.13 -10.30
C SER A 325 -16.05 7.14 -9.36
N PHE A 326 -15.68 6.71 -8.16
CA PHE A 326 -14.86 7.47 -7.21
C PHE A 326 -14.24 6.49 -6.21
N SER A 327 -13.25 6.92 -5.45
CA SER A 327 -12.61 6.11 -4.41
C SER A 327 -12.69 6.82 -3.07
N VAL A 328 -13.08 6.07 -2.03
CA VAL A 328 -12.92 6.48 -0.64
C VAL A 328 -11.68 5.79 -0.12
N ARG A 329 -10.67 6.55 0.31
CA ARG A 329 -9.41 6.02 0.84
C ARG A 329 -9.20 6.51 2.26
N ARG A 330 -8.73 5.62 3.13
CA ARG A 330 -8.40 6.02 4.50
C ARG A 330 -7.05 6.74 4.52
N ALA A 331 -7.02 7.92 5.13
CA ALA A 331 -5.79 8.65 5.41
C ALA A 331 -5.63 8.86 6.91
N ARG A 332 -4.39 8.83 7.40
CA ARG A 332 -4.10 9.04 8.82
C ARG A 332 -4.04 10.52 9.14
N LYS A 333 -4.47 10.89 10.35
CA LYS A 333 -4.27 12.22 10.91
C LYS A 333 -2.78 12.39 11.24
N VAL A 334 -2.24 13.58 11.02
CA VAL A 334 -0.86 13.90 11.41
C VAL A 334 -0.74 13.91 12.94
N MET A 335 0.26 13.22 13.49
CA MET A 335 0.55 13.25 14.93
C MET A 335 1.88 13.96 15.18
N LEU A 336 1.91 14.84 16.18
CA LEU A 336 3.09 15.61 16.54
C LEU A 336 4.04 14.78 17.41
N HIS A 337 5.35 14.89 17.18
CA HIS A 337 6.37 14.16 17.91
C HIS A 337 7.28 15.10 18.71
N THR A 338 7.87 16.10 18.05
CA THR A 338 8.78 17.07 18.66
C THR A 338 8.38 18.48 18.24
N PRO A 339 8.39 19.49 19.12
CA PRO A 339 8.49 19.37 20.58
C PRO A 339 7.33 18.55 21.15
N ARG A 340 7.57 17.81 22.24
CA ARG A 340 6.49 17.10 22.93
C ARG A 340 5.44 18.09 23.44
N ALA A 341 4.20 17.66 23.56
CA ALA A 341 3.14 18.47 24.13
C ALA A 341 3.54 18.94 25.55
N GLN A 342 3.40 20.24 25.80
CA GLN A 342 3.76 20.93 27.05
C GLN A 342 5.25 20.89 27.40
N ALA A 343 6.14 20.60 26.45
CA ALA A 343 7.57 20.65 26.69
C ALA A 343 8.03 22.05 27.11
N VAL A 344 8.98 22.09 28.04
CA VAL A 344 9.70 23.31 28.44
C VAL A 344 11.13 23.17 27.92
N LEU A 345 11.45 23.91 26.86
CA LEU A 345 12.80 24.00 26.34
C LEU A 345 13.52 25.14 27.06
N SER A 346 14.78 24.93 27.43
CA SER A 346 15.57 25.96 28.09
C SER A 346 16.79 26.32 27.25
N TYR A 347 17.19 27.59 27.27
CA TYR A 347 18.47 28.04 26.76
C TYR A 347 19.09 29.08 27.70
N ARG A 348 20.41 29.28 27.65
CA ARG A 348 21.07 30.30 28.46
C ARG A 348 21.66 31.43 27.63
N ASP A 349 22.54 31.10 26.69
CA ASP A 349 23.36 32.08 25.96
C ASP A 349 22.92 32.32 24.52
N ALA A 350 22.47 31.27 23.82
CA ALA A 350 22.12 31.36 22.40
C ALA A 350 20.81 30.63 22.15
N ILE A 351 19.87 31.31 21.48
CA ILE A 351 18.60 30.72 21.08
C ILE A 351 18.88 29.56 20.11
N PRO A 352 18.60 28.31 20.49
CA PRO A 352 18.87 27.21 19.61
C PRO A 352 17.79 27.04 18.53
N PRO A 353 18.11 26.33 17.43
CA PRO A 353 17.07 25.87 16.52
C PRO A 353 16.16 24.85 17.22
N THR A 354 14.85 25.07 17.13
CA THR A 354 13.85 24.16 17.66
C THR A 354 13.47 23.15 16.58
N LEU A 355 13.65 21.86 16.87
CA LEU A 355 13.26 20.77 15.97
C LEU A 355 11.76 20.53 16.07
N PHE A 356 11.09 20.53 14.93
CA PHE A 356 9.72 20.08 14.76
C PHE A 356 9.69 18.79 13.97
N SER A 357 8.97 17.79 14.46
CA SER A 357 8.78 16.52 13.76
C SER A 357 7.39 15.92 14.01
N TRP A 358 6.88 15.20 13.03
CA TRP A 358 5.54 14.61 13.05
C TRP A 358 5.49 13.31 12.23
N THR A 359 4.38 12.59 12.32
CA THR A 359 4.19 11.36 11.55
C THR A 359 4.09 11.65 10.06
N SER A 360 4.88 10.92 9.26
CA SER A 360 4.74 10.92 7.80
C SER A 360 3.42 10.24 7.40
N VAL A 361 2.64 10.90 6.55
CA VAL A 361 1.39 10.40 5.98
C VAL A 361 1.62 10.10 4.50
N GLU A 362 1.13 8.95 4.05
CA GLU A 362 1.18 8.54 2.64
C GLU A 362 0.37 9.49 1.74
N ASP A 363 0.76 9.61 0.47
CA ASP A 363 0.08 10.44 -0.56
C ASP A 363 0.01 11.96 -0.24
N VAL A 364 0.92 12.45 0.60
CA VAL A 364 1.09 13.88 0.89
C VAL A 364 2.17 14.48 0.00
N GLU A 365 1.81 15.47 -0.83
CA GLU A 365 2.77 16.23 -1.64
C GLU A 365 3.59 17.20 -0.79
N GLN A 366 2.95 17.78 0.24
CA GLN A 366 3.51 18.84 1.05
C GLN A 366 2.82 18.95 2.42
N TYR A 367 3.56 19.32 3.46
CA TYR A 367 3.07 19.71 4.77
C TYR A 367 3.13 21.22 4.92
N ARG A 368 2.14 21.79 5.62
CA ARG A 368 2.18 23.17 6.09
C ARG A 368 2.25 23.19 7.61
N LEU A 369 3.39 23.59 8.15
CA LEU A 369 3.54 23.85 9.58
C LEU A 369 3.13 25.30 9.87
N LEU A 370 2.19 25.46 10.80
CA LEU A 370 1.72 26.74 11.32
C LEU A 370 2.27 26.89 12.74
N LEU A 371 2.93 28.00 13.04
CA LEU A 371 3.51 28.32 14.33
C LEU A 371 3.03 29.71 14.76
N SER A 372 2.51 29.86 15.98
CA SER A 372 2.01 31.13 16.51
C SER A 372 2.30 31.26 18.00
N SER A 373 2.27 32.49 18.52
CA SER A 373 2.23 32.81 19.95
C SER A 373 0.83 32.68 20.55
N ARG A 374 -0.21 32.46 19.73
CA ARG A 374 -1.62 32.32 20.15
C ARG A 374 -2.19 30.96 19.77
N ALA A 375 -2.98 30.39 20.67
CA ALA A 375 -3.58 29.07 20.50
C ALA A 375 -4.61 28.99 19.36
N ASP A 376 -5.27 30.11 19.06
CA ASP A 376 -6.29 30.23 18.02
C ASP A 376 -5.71 30.54 16.63
N PHE A 377 -4.40 30.79 16.53
CA PHE A 377 -3.73 31.24 15.32
C PHE A 377 -4.34 32.52 14.71
N SER A 378 -4.88 33.42 15.55
CA SER A 378 -5.50 34.68 15.09
C SER A 378 -4.50 35.73 14.62
N ALA A 379 -3.24 35.66 15.05
CA ALA A 379 -2.14 36.52 14.58
C ALA A 379 -0.77 35.84 14.73
N ASP A 380 0.28 36.50 14.22
CA ASP A 380 1.69 36.10 14.30
C ASP A 380 1.96 34.67 13.79
N VAL A 381 1.17 34.22 12.81
CA VAL A 381 1.24 32.87 12.26
C VAL A 381 2.39 32.78 11.25
N LYS A 382 3.48 32.15 11.66
CA LYS A 382 4.56 31.73 10.76
C LYS A 382 4.15 30.44 10.07
N THR A 383 4.29 30.42 8.74
CA THR A 383 3.89 29.29 7.90
C THR A 383 5.11 28.72 7.17
N PHE A 384 5.33 27.42 7.28
CA PHE A 384 6.42 26.72 6.60
C PHE A 384 5.84 25.60 5.73
N SER A 385 6.21 25.58 4.45
CA SER A 385 5.70 24.59 3.49
C SER A 385 6.82 23.62 3.10
N LEU A 386 6.66 22.34 3.43
CA LEU A 386 7.75 21.35 3.51
C LEU A 386 7.36 20.04 2.83
N ARG A 387 8.32 19.30 2.27
CA ARG A 387 8.06 17.95 1.72
C ARG A 387 8.45 16.84 2.69
N THR A 388 9.25 17.16 3.70
CA THR A 388 9.71 16.25 4.75
C THR A 388 8.85 16.40 6.01
N PRO A 389 8.70 15.34 6.82
CA PRO A 389 7.92 15.38 8.05
C PRO A 389 8.68 15.99 9.25
N GLU A 390 9.67 16.83 8.98
CA GLU A 390 10.52 17.47 9.96
C GLU A 390 11.09 18.81 9.45
N ILE A 391 11.35 19.73 10.38
CA ILE A 391 12.04 21.01 10.16
C ILE A 391 12.71 21.49 11.45
N SER A 392 13.91 22.08 11.34
CA SER A 392 14.53 22.85 12.41
C SER A 392 14.32 24.35 12.20
N VAL A 393 13.59 25.01 13.11
CA VAL A 393 13.28 26.44 13.04
C VAL A 393 14.24 27.23 13.94
N PRO A 394 15.11 28.09 13.39
CA PRO A 394 16.01 28.93 14.19
C PRO A 394 15.29 30.14 14.79
N GLY A 395 15.83 30.66 15.89
CA GLY A 395 15.45 31.98 16.41
C GLY A 395 14.10 32.04 17.15
N LEU A 396 13.65 30.94 17.75
CA LEU A 396 12.51 30.95 18.68
C LEU A 396 13.00 31.30 20.09
N GLY A 397 12.85 32.58 20.48
CA GLY A 397 13.25 33.07 21.79
C GLY A 397 12.32 32.62 22.93
N GLU A 398 12.51 33.19 24.12
CA GLU A 398 11.64 32.95 25.26
C GLU A 398 10.17 33.26 24.94
N GLY A 399 9.26 32.36 25.32
CA GLY A 399 7.83 32.50 25.08
C GLY A 399 7.09 31.17 25.06
N THR A 400 5.76 31.25 24.96
CA THR A 400 4.90 30.09 24.72
C THR A 400 4.50 30.05 23.26
N TYR A 401 4.58 28.87 22.66
CA TYR A 401 4.33 28.66 21.25
C TYR A 401 3.27 27.57 21.04
N PHE A 402 2.43 27.79 20.04
CA PHE A 402 1.41 26.88 19.56
C PHE A 402 1.71 26.52 18.12
N TRP A 403 1.59 25.24 17.80
CA TRP A 403 1.91 24.78 16.46
C TRP A 403 0.98 23.65 16.01
N LYS A 404 0.74 23.59 14.71
CA LYS A 404 -0.01 22.50 14.08
C LYS A 404 0.50 22.26 12.68
N VAL A 405 0.27 21.06 12.17
CA VAL A 405 0.70 20.65 10.84
C VAL A 405 -0.52 20.25 10.02
N VAL A 406 -0.66 20.84 8.84
CA VAL A 406 -1.72 20.52 7.88
C VAL A 406 -1.12 19.78 6.69
N PRO A 407 -1.50 18.52 6.41
CA PRO A 407 -1.07 17.83 5.22
C PRO A 407 -1.82 18.35 3.99
N ARG A 408 -1.10 18.47 2.88
CA ARG A 408 -1.64 18.75 1.55
C ARG A 408 -1.41 17.52 0.68
N PHE A 409 -2.51 16.84 0.37
CA PHE A 409 -2.50 15.61 -0.42
C PHE A 409 -2.35 15.90 -1.91
N ASP A 410 -2.06 14.85 -2.67
CA ASP A 410 -2.10 14.86 -4.13
C ASP A 410 -3.40 15.52 -4.64
N GLU A 411 -3.31 16.20 -5.78
CA GLU A 411 -4.41 16.99 -6.38
C GLU A 411 -4.79 18.26 -5.59
N GLY A 412 -3.94 18.64 -4.61
CA GLY A 412 -4.05 19.90 -3.88
C GLY A 412 -5.12 19.90 -2.79
N ILE A 413 -5.63 18.73 -2.41
CA ILE A 413 -6.65 18.57 -1.37
C ILE A 413 -6.04 18.94 -0.02
N GLU A 414 -6.67 19.91 0.64
CA GLU A 414 -6.37 20.30 2.01
C GLU A 414 -7.66 20.19 2.82
N ASP A 415 -7.75 19.20 3.69
CA ASP A 415 -8.90 18.96 4.55
C ASP A 415 -8.45 19.03 6.02
N PRO A 416 -8.96 20.01 6.81
CA PRO A 416 -8.58 20.20 8.21
C PRO A 416 -8.77 18.96 9.09
N VAL A 417 -9.60 18.00 8.69
CA VAL A 417 -9.81 16.75 9.44
C VAL A 417 -8.52 15.92 9.59
N PHE A 418 -7.56 16.09 8.67
CA PHE A 418 -6.26 15.39 8.70
C PHE A 418 -5.14 16.21 9.33
N ALA A 419 -5.38 17.48 9.65
CA ALA A 419 -4.42 18.32 10.36
C ALA A 419 -4.12 17.73 11.74
N SER A 420 -2.94 18.01 12.29
CA SER A 420 -2.64 17.62 13.66
C SER A 420 -3.54 18.35 14.67
N GLU A 421 -3.63 17.80 15.88
CA GLU A 421 -4.02 18.61 17.03
C GLU A 421 -3.02 19.77 17.24
N VAL A 422 -3.44 20.79 17.98
CA VAL A 422 -2.56 21.92 18.34
C VAL A 422 -1.59 21.46 19.44
N GLY A 423 -0.31 21.43 19.11
CA GLY A 423 0.76 21.24 20.06
C GLY A 423 1.11 22.55 20.76
N THR A 424 1.48 22.47 22.04
CA THR A 424 1.98 23.62 22.81
C THR A 424 3.33 23.27 23.42
N PHE A 425 4.24 24.24 23.49
CA PHE A 425 5.50 24.15 24.21
C PHE A 425 5.92 25.55 24.64
N SER A 426 6.85 25.63 25.60
CA SER A 426 7.42 26.90 26.05
C SER A 426 8.93 26.86 25.94
N ILE A 427 9.53 28.02 25.69
CA ILE A 427 10.97 28.23 25.73
C ILE A 427 11.25 29.19 26.87
N LYS A 428 12.19 28.86 27.77
CA LYS A 428 12.60 29.69 28.90
C LYS A 428 14.09 30.01 28.84
N GLN A 429 14.47 31.24 29.16
CA GLN A 429 15.87 31.59 29.33
C GLN A 429 16.27 31.38 30.80
N GLY A 430 17.11 30.40 31.08
CA GLY A 430 17.56 30.03 32.42
C GLY A 430 19.03 30.39 32.67
N LYS A 431 19.42 30.62 33.93
CA LYS A 431 20.84 30.82 34.31
C LYS A 431 21.62 29.51 34.44
N GLU A 432 20.92 28.42 34.75
CA GLU A 432 21.52 27.11 35.00
C GLU A 432 21.50 26.26 33.74
N LEU A 433 22.64 25.61 33.45
CA LEU A 433 22.74 24.63 32.39
C LEU A 433 22.16 23.31 32.92
N HIS A 434 21.19 22.73 32.23
CA HIS A 434 20.61 21.46 32.65
C HIS A 434 21.48 20.27 32.22
N ALA A 435 21.52 19.23 33.05
CA ALA A 435 22.18 17.98 32.72
C ALA A 435 21.50 17.31 31.51
N PRO A 436 22.26 16.77 30.54
CA PRO A 436 21.68 16.02 29.43
C PRO A 436 21.13 14.68 29.93
N VAL A 437 20.05 14.19 29.31
CA VAL A 437 19.51 12.85 29.62
C VAL A 437 20.33 11.80 28.87
N ALA A 438 21.01 10.92 29.60
CA ALA A 438 21.69 9.76 29.04
C ALA A 438 20.67 8.74 28.51
N LEU A 439 20.87 8.23 27.28
CA LEU A 439 19.92 7.33 26.62
C LEU A 439 20.45 5.90 26.51
N PHE A 440 21.63 5.70 25.92
CA PHE A 440 22.23 4.39 25.69
C PHE A 440 23.76 4.42 25.92
N PRO A 441 24.41 3.38 26.48
CA PRO A 441 23.83 2.16 27.05
C PRO A 441 22.82 2.43 28.18
N ALA A 442 21.82 1.56 28.32
CA ALA A 442 20.86 1.63 29.42
C ALA A 442 21.55 1.33 30.77
N GLU A 443 20.88 1.63 31.87
CA GLU A 443 21.34 1.15 33.18
C GLU A 443 21.34 -0.38 33.19
N ASP A 444 22.43 -0.98 33.67
CA ASP A 444 22.66 -2.42 33.73
C ASP A 444 22.64 -3.15 32.37
N GLU A 445 22.82 -2.41 31.28
CA GLU A 445 22.88 -2.98 29.93
C GLU A 445 24.07 -3.95 29.81
N VAL A 446 23.83 -5.14 29.25
CA VAL A 446 24.88 -6.15 28.98
C VAL A 446 25.22 -6.14 27.50
N LEU A 447 26.46 -5.77 27.17
CA LEU A 447 26.97 -5.75 25.81
C LEU A 447 27.79 -7.01 25.54
N GLU A 448 27.21 -7.98 24.83
CA GLU A 448 27.86 -9.25 24.47
C GLU A 448 28.85 -9.11 23.30
N HIS A 449 29.96 -9.86 23.32
CA HIS A 449 30.94 -10.00 22.23
C HIS A 449 30.62 -11.20 21.30
N ALA A 450 30.29 -10.95 20.02
CA ALA A 450 29.98 -12.03 19.07
C ALA A 450 30.61 -11.89 17.66
N ASP A 451 31.44 -10.89 17.36
CA ASP A 451 32.16 -10.88 16.07
C ASP A 451 33.45 -10.04 16.05
N ARG A 452 34.47 -10.51 15.33
CA ARG A 452 35.89 -10.18 15.50
C ARG A 452 36.42 -8.97 14.72
N GLU A 453 35.67 -8.35 13.80
CA GLU A 453 36.29 -7.41 12.85
C GLU A 453 35.98 -5.92 13.02
N ASN A 454 34.84 -5.48 13.56
CA ASN A 454 34.58 -4.06 13.82
C ASN A 454 33.42 -3.84 14.80
N ARG A 455 33.70 -3.81 16.11
CA ARG A 455 32.70 -3.43 17.11
C ARG A 455 33.06 -2.12 17.80
N MET A 456 32.09 -1.21 17.78
CA MET A 456 32.13 0.08 18.47
C MET A 456 31.07 0.05 19.58
N VAL A 457 31.39 0.59 20.76
CA VAL A 457 30.36 0.92 21.75
C VAL A 457 29.81 2.31 21.39
N ILE A 458 28.50 2.41 21.27
CA ILE A 458 27.81 3.68 21.01
C ILE A 458 27.25 4.18 22.33
N PHE A 459 27.49 5.45 22.61
CA PHE A 459 26.87 6.20 23.70
C PHE A 459 25.96 7.27 23.09
N THR A 460 24.76 7.46 23.62
CA THR A 460 23.81 8.45 23.13
C THR A 460 23.16 9.23 24.27
N CYS A 461 22.84 10.49 24.03
CA CYS A 461 22.09 11.34 24.96
C CYS A 461 21.02 12.14 24.21
N GLU A 462 20.11 12.76 24.96
CA GLU A 462 19.17 13.72 24.38
C GLU A 462 19.94 14.88 23.71
N PRO A 463 19.62 15.25 22.45
CA PRO A 463 20.27 16.36 21.78
C PRO A 463 19.98 17.67 22.49
N ILE A 464 21.03 18.33 22.95
CA ILE A 464 20.98 19.69 23.48
C ILE A 464 21.26 20.69 22.35
N PRO A 465 20.28 21.49 21.94
CA PRO A 465 20.43 22.36 20.77
C PRO A 465 21.44 23.50 20.92
N GLU A 466 21.75 23.95 22.14
CA GLU A 466 22.80 24.96 22.41
C GLU A 466 24.19 24.36 22.70
N ALA A 467 24.32 23.02 22.69
CA ALA A 467 25.59 22.34 22.92
C ALA A 467 26.52 22.48 21.72
N ARG A 468 27.72 23.00 21.97
CA ARG A 468 28.80 23.04 20.98
C ARG A 468 29.64 21.76 21.03
N ARG A 469 29.82 21.22 22.23
CA ARG A 469 30.56 19.98 22.50
C ARG A 469 29.87 19.19 23.59
N TYR A 470 29.93 17.87 23.49
CA TYR A 470 29.57 16.93 24.53
C TYR A 470 30.85 16.40 25.15
N VAL A 471 30.91 16.32 26.47
CA VAL A 471 32.03 15.79 27.26
C VAL A 471 31.60 14.45 27.83
N TRP A 472 32.16 13.38 27.30
CA TRP A 472 31.87 12.02 27.70
C TRP A 472 32.93 11.54 28.67
N THR A 473 32.50 10.91 29.75
CA THR A 473 33.39 10.24 30.71
C THR A 473 32.98 8.78 30.78
N VAL A 474 33.91 7.86 30.49
CA VAL A 474 33.70 6.41 30.58
C VAL A 474 34.81 5.83 31.46
N LYS A 475 34.46 5.13 32.53
CA LYS A 475 35.40 4.55 33.48
C LYS A 475 35.17 3.06 33.60
N ASN A 476 36.22 2.26 33.47
CA ASN A 476 36.19 0.85 33.84
C ASN A 476 36.26 0.74 35.37
N MET A 477 35.32 0.03 35.99
CA MET A 477 35.28 -0.18 37.44
C MET A 477 36.18 -1.32 37.92
N ASP A 478 36.45 -2.29 37.05
CA ASP A 478 37.24 -3.49 37.36
C ASP A 478 38.74 -3.29 37.11
N ALA A 479 39.10 -2.27 36.32
CA ALA A 479 40.48 -1.87 36.09
C ALA A 479 40.81 -0.59 36.87
N ASN A 480 42.01 -0.52 37.45
CA ASN A 480 42.54 0.70 38.07
C ASN A 480 42.98 1.75 37.02
N ALA A 481 42.21 1.88 35.95
CA ALA A 481 42.49 2.72 34.79
C ALA A 481 41.85 4.10 34.96
N SER A 482 42.56 5.14 34.49
CA SER A 482 42.00 6.48 34.41
C SER A 482 40.76 6.50 33.51
N PRO A 483 39.72 7.30 33.85
CA PRO A 483 38.54 7.42 33.02
C PRO A 483 38.90 7.95 31.63
N LEU A 484 38.31 7.36 30.60
CA LEU A 484 38.32 7.89 29.24
C LEU A 484 37.45 9.15 29.22
N VAL A 485 38.08 10.30 29.00
CA VAL A 485 37.39 11.58 28.78
C VAL A 485 37.59 11.99 27.33
N THR A 486 36.49 12.14 26.59
CA THR A 486 36.53 12.53 25.17
C THR A 486 35.40 13.50 24.83
N THR A 487 35.50 14.18 23.69
CA THR A 487 34.50 15.17 23.27
C THR A 487 33.99 14.93 21.85
N THR A 488 32.70 15.22 21.63
CA THR A 488 32.05 15.14 20.31
C THR A 488 31.23 16.39 20.03
N SER A 489 31.00 16.72 18.76
CA SER A 489 30.11 17.82 18.33
C SER A 489 28.65 17.37 18.11
N VAL A 490 28.38 16.08 18.28
CA VAL A 490 27.08 15.42 18.06
C VAL A 490 26.68 14.69 19.35
N PRO A 491 25.37 14.47 19.61
CA PRO A 491 24.86 13.90 20.88
C PRO A 491 25.09 12.38 21.01
N PHE A 492 26.12 11.87 20.34
CA PHE A 492 26.56 10.50 20.46
C PHE A 492 28.08 10.42 20.40
N LEU A 493 28.61 9.37 21.02
CA LEU A 493 30.01 8.97 20.97
C LEU A 493 30.09 7.54 20.47
N THR A 494 30.97 7.28 19.52
CA THR A 494 31.24 5.92 19.03
C THR A 494 32.69 5.58 19.35
N VAL A 495 32.89 4.64 20.28
CA VAL A 495 34.23 4.21 20.72
C VAL A 495 34.55 2.88 20.05
N PRO A 496 35.54 2.81 19.14
CA PRO A 496 36.05 1.52 18.69
C PRO A 496 36.59 0.77 19.88
N MET A 497 36.19 -0.49 20.05
CA MET A 497 36.76 -1.33 21.11
C MET A 497 38.29 -1.45 21.01
N ARG A 498 38.86 -1.19 19.81
CA ARG A 498 40.31 -1.25 19.52
C ARG A 498 41.08 0.06 19.76
N SER A 499 40.43 1.20 20.01
CA SER A 499 41.10 2.51 19.89
C SER A 499 40.88 3.44 21.08
N LEU A 500 41.72 3.29 22.12
CA LEU A 500 42.37 4.37 22.93
C LEU A 500 42.95 3.79 24.24
N ARG A 501 44.27 3.54 24.27
CA ARG A 501 45.19 3.30 25.41
C ARG A 501 44.83 2.38 26.59
N ALA A 502 43.61 1.88 26.71
CA ALA A 502 43.25 0.68 27.42
C ALA A 502 42.09 0.08 26.64
N ARG A 503 42.21 -1.21 26.31
CA ARG A 503 41.13 -1.99 25.72
C ARG A 503 39.87 -1.75 26.57
N LEU A 504 38.69 -1.57 25.96
CA LEU A 504 37.46 -1.87 26.70
C LEU A 504 37.49 -3.39 26.94
N GLN A 505 38.07 -3.78 28.08
CA GLN A 505 38.12 -5.16 28.56
C GLN A 505 36.74 -5.58 29.04
N GLU A 506 36.54 -6.88 29.24
CA GLU A 506 35.42 -7.36 30.04
C GLU A 506 35.38 -6.64 31.38
N GLY A 507 34.16 -6.40 31.84
CA GLY A 507 33.93 -5.77 33.11
C GLY A 507 32.82 -4.72 33.08
N THR A 508 32.57 -4.16 34.24
CA THR A 508 31.56 -3.14 34.47
C THR A 508 32.16 -1.75 34.22
N TYR A 509 31.42 -0.95 33.47
CA TYR A 509 31.77 0.42 33.12
C TYR A 509 30.74 1.38 33.66
N GLN A 510 31.22 2.53 34.10
CA GLN A 510 30.38 3.67 34.42
C GLN A 510 30.57 4.77 33.40
N TRP A 511 29.49 5.41 32.98
CA TRP A 511 29.55 6.52 32.05
C TRP A 511 28.57 7.63 32.39
N GLN A 512 28.95 8.83 31.97
CA GLN A 512 28.14 10.04 32.09
C GLN A 512 28.53 11.03 31.00
N VAL A 513 27.62 11.95 30.69
CA VAL A 513 27.83 12.97 29.67
C VAL A 513 27.43 14.34 30.21
N ALA A 514 28.27 15.33 29.94
CA ALA A 514 27.95 16.74 30.10
C ALA A 514 28.05 17.42 28.73
N TRP A 515 27.65 18.67 28.63
CA TRP A 515 27.78 19.45 27.40
C TRP A 515 28.28 20.85 27.70
N GLU A 516 28.93 21.45 26.71
CA GLU A 516 29.56 22.76 26.80
C GLU A 516 28.93 23.75 25.84
N THR A 517 28.74 24.98 26.32
CA THR A 517 28.27 26.11 25.50
C THR A 517 29.39 26.68 24.62
N ARG A 518 29.06 27.69 23.79
CA ARG A 518 30.08 28.44 23.02
C ARG A 518 31.09 29.19 23.89
N ARG A 519 30.74 29.50 25.15
CA ARG A 519 31.60 30.19 26.12
C ARG A 519 32.45 29.22 26.95
N SER A 520 32.39 27.92 26.64
CA SER A 520 33.08 26.83 27.36
C SER A 520 32.58 26.59 28.79
N ASP A 521 31.39 27.09 29.12
CA ASP A 521 30.72 26.73 30.37
C ASP A 521 30.13 25.32 30.23
N ARG A 522 30.34 24.48 31.24
CA ARG A 522 29.94 23.07 31.26
C ARG A 522 28.68 22.87 32.08
N SER A 523 27.72 22.12 31.55
CA SER A 523 26.56 21.65 32.32
C SER A 523 26.96 20.64 33.41
N PRO A 524 26.09 20.41 34.42
CA PRO A 524 26.20 19.23 35.25
C PRO A 524 26.19 17.96 34.39
N TYR A 525 26.84 16.90 34.87
CA TYR A 525 26.78 15.61 34.20
C TYR A 525 25.37 15.02 34.28
N SER A 526 25.04 14.20 33.29
CA SER A 526 23.89 13.30 33.32
C SER A 526 23.90 12.44 34.58
N ALA A 527 22.77 11.80 34.88
CA ALA A 527 22.79 10.67 35.82
C ALA A 527 23.89 9.68 35.43
N LEU A 528 24.66 9.23 36.42
CA LEU A 528 25.69 8.23 36.23
C LEU A 528 25.01 6.92 35.84
N ARG A 529 25.52 6.27 34.78
CA ARG A 529 25.00 5.00 34.32
C ARG A 529 26.04 3.89 34.31
N ALA A 530 25.62 2.67 34.62
CA ALA A 530 26.46 1.49 34.56
C ALA A 530 26.05 0.54 33.42
N PHE A 531 27.03 -0.12 32.80
CA PHE A 531 26.80 -1.21 31.84
C PHE A 531 27.93 -2.24 31.95
N THR A 532 27.70 -3.47 31.51
CA THR A 532 28.69 -4.56 31.57
C THR A 532 29.04 -5.04 30.19
N VAL A 533 30.33 -5.28 29.95
CA VAL A 533 30.84 -5.88 28.70
C VAL A 533 31.29 -7.30 29.00
N ILE A 534 30.77 -8.29 28.26
CA ILE A 534 31.11 -9.72 28.43
C ILE A 534 31.65 -10.35 27.14
N GLU A 535 32.60 -11.28 27.25
CA GLU A 535 33.09 -12.11 26.13
C GLU A 535 32.10 -13.25 25.85
N GLY A 536 31.65 -13.35 24.60
CA GLY A 536 30.64 -14.33 24.20
C GLY A 536 31.25 -15.72 24.06
N MET A 537 31.18 -16.50 25.13
CA MET A 537 30.83 -17.92 25.12
C MET A 537 30.66 -18.37 26.58
N HIS A 538 29.50 -18.93 26.91
CA HIS A 538 29.05 -19.48 28.21
C HIS A 538 28.01 -18.67 28.99
N ALA A 539 26.82 -18.51 28.40
CA ALA A 539 25.57 -18.44 29.17
C ALA A 539 24.34 -18.83 28.31
N TRP A 540 24.38 -19.97 27.60
CA TRP A 540 23.12 -20.61 27.17
C TRP A 540 22.62 -21.48 28.33
N LYS A 541 22.05 -20.85 29.34
CA LYS A 541 20.85 -21.44 29.95
C LYS A 541 19.70 -20.85 29.15
N GLU A 542 19.09 -21.71 28.34
CA GLU A 542 17.92 -21.37 27.54
C GLU A 542 16.85 -20.70 28.42
N GLU A 543 16.74 -19.39 28.30
CA GLU A 543 15.52 -18.66 28.59
C GLU A 543 14.95 -18.29 27.22
N PRO A 544 13.72 -18.70 26.89
CA PRO A 544 13.25 -18.70 25.52
C PRO A 544 13.10 -17.27 25.00
N GLU A 545 13.83 -16.91 23.94
CA GLU A 545 13.51 -15.74 23.12
C GLU A 545 12.08 -15.88 22.61
N THR A 546 11.11 -15.26 23.27
CA THR A 546 9.86 -14.86 22.62
C THR A 546 10.18 -13.73 21.66
N ARG A 547 10.75 -14.07 20.50
CA ARG A 547 10.57 -13.25 19.31
C ARG A 547 9.06 -13.25 19.06
N ASP A 548 8.41 -12.11 19.24
CA ASP A 548 7.02 -11.92 18.88
C ASP A 548 6.87 -12.24 17.38
N LEU A 549 6.49 -13.49 17.10
CA LEU A 549 6.16 -13.94 15.77
C LEU A 549 4.94 -13.16 15.31
N ILE A 550 4.94 -12.70 14.05
CA ILE A 550 3.79 -11.98 13.52
C ILE A 550 2.64 -12.99 13.41
N ALA A 551 1.57 -12.75 14.17
CA ALA A 551 0.39 -13.62 14.16
C ALA A 551 -0.21 -13.72 12.75
N LEU A 552 -0.42 -14.94 12.28
CA LEU A 552 -1.06 -15.20 10.99
C LEU A 552 -2.56 -14.91 11.11
N ARG A 553 -3.10 -14.09 10.21
CA ARG A 553 -4.54 -13.73 10.26
C ARG A 553 -5.42 -14.97 10.16
N ALA A 554 -6.49 -14.99 10.95
CA ALA A 554 -7.48 -16.06 10.91
C ALA A 554 -8.32 -16.00 9.61
N PRO A 555 -8.64 -17.14 8.98
CA PRO A 555 -9.50 -17.17 7.80
C PRO A 555 -10.94 -16.76 8.16
N SER A 556 -11.71 -16.22 7.20
CA SER A 556 -13.10 -15.81 7.42
C SER A 556 -14.05 -16.60 6.51
N PHE A 557 -15.12 -17.15 7.06
CA PHE A 557 -16.09 -17.95 6.29
C PHE A 557 -16.89 -17.09 5.30
N VAL A 558 -17.13 -17.61 4.10
CA VAL A 558 -18.03 -17.00 3.12
C VAL A 558 -19.46 -17.46 3.41
N LEU A 559 -20.24 -16.63 4.11
CA LEU A 559 -21.53 -17.05 4.65
C LEU A 559 -22.58 -17.43 3.61
N ARG A 560 -22.56 -16.80 2.44
CA ARG A 560 -23.50 -17.04 1.32
C ARG A 560 -23.56 -18.51 0.88
N ASP A 561 -22.43 -19.21 0.89
CA ASP A 561 -22.30 -20.56 0.34
C ASP A 561 -22.51 -21.66 1.41
N MET A 562 -22.90 -21.29 2.62
CA MET A 562 -22.92 -22.16 3.80
C MET A 562 -24.17 -21.89 4.64
N PRO A 563 -25.30 -22.56 4.41
CA PRO A 563 -26.51 -22.34 5.19
C PRO A 563 -26.31 -22.77 6.65
N ALA A 564 -26.91 -22.03 7.60
CA ALA A 564 -26.87 -22.36 9.02
C ALA A 564 -27.80 -23.53 9.39
N LEU A 565 -28.87 -23.73 8.61
CA LEU A 565 -29.79 -24.87 8.69
C LEU A 565 -29.75 -25.62 7.36
N ILE A 566 -29.41 -26.90 7.43
CA ILE A 566 -29.38 -27.82 6.30
C ILE A 566 -30.62 -28.70 6.41
N THR A 567 -31.51 -28.57 5.43
CA THR A 567 -32.75 -29.36 5.34
C THR A 567 -32.59 -30.50 4.35
N GLU A 568 -33.52 -31.46 4.41
CA GLU A 568 -33.61 -32.55 3.44
C GLU A 568 -33.62 -32.03 1.99
N LYS A 569 -34.41 -30.98 1.70
CA LYS A 569 -34.45 -30.33 0.38
C LYS A 569 -33.08 -29.82 -0.08
N TYR A 570 -32.28 -29.28 0.83
CA TYR A 570 -30.93 -28.82 0.51
C TYR A 570 -30.01 -30.00 0.15
N LEU A 571 -30.04 -31.07 0.94
CA LEU A 571 -29.24 -32.29 0.72
C LEU A 571 -29.63 -33.01 -0.59
N LEU A 572 -30.92 -32.99 -0.96
CA LEU A 572 -31.39 -33.53 -2.25
C LEU A 572 -30.88 -32.73 -3.45
N GLN A 573 -30.76 -31.41 -3.31
CA GLN A 573 -30.27 -30.52 -4.36
C GLN A 573 -28.73 -30.45 -4.42
N HIS A 574 -28.03 -30.74 -3.32
CA HIS A 574 -26.59 -30.55 -3.18
C HIS A 574 -25.93 -31.84 -2.68
N ARG A 575 -25.21 -32.53 -3.59
CA ARG A 575 -24.51 -33.79 -3.27
C ARG A 575 -23.26 -33.65 -2.38
N ALA A 576 -23.00 -32.47 -1.82
CA ALA A 576 -21.86 -32.22 -0.95
C ALA A 576 -22.12 -31.00 -0.05
N LEU A 577 -21.59 -31.02 1.18
CA LEU A 577 -21.53 -29.84 2.02
C LEU A 577 -20.28 -29.04 1.68
N ARG A 578 -20.48 -27.81 1.21
CA ARG A 578 -19.37 -26.91 0.85
C ARG A 578 -19.00 -26.03 2.04
N CYS A 579 -17.72 -25.93 2.29
CA CYS A 579 -17.12 -25.04 3.27
C CYS A 579 -16.14 -24.12 2.53
N LYS A 580 -16.34 -22.80 2.64
CA LYS A 580 -15.57 -21.81 1.89
C LYS A 580 -15.16 -20.64 2.77
N TRP A 581 -13.94 -20.13 2.54
CA TRP A 581 -13.35 -19.05 3.31
C TRP A 581 -12.58 -18.06 2.43
N THR A 582 -12.15 -16.94 3.01
CA THR A 582 -11.29 -15.95 2.36
C THR A 582 -9.82 -16.35 2.45
N ALA A 583 -9.05 -16.11 1.38
CA ALA A 583 -7.61 -16.32 1.39
C ALA A 583 -6.92 -15.46 2.46
N VAL A 584 -6.06 -16.08 3.26
CA VAL A 584 -5.19 -15.46 4.26
C VAL A 584 -3.85 -15.12 3.62
N HIS A 585 -3.40 -13.88 3.79
CA HIS A 585 -2.09 -13.43 3.28
C HIS A 585 -0.96 -14.20 3.99
N ASN A 586 0.04 -14.66 3.21
CA ASN A 586 1.16 -15.50 3.64
C ASN A 586 0.79 -16.90 4.16
N ALA A 587 -0.48 -17.32 4.09
CA ALA A 587 -0.87 -18.70 4.31
C ALA A 587 -0.58 -19.54 3.07
N GLN A 588 0.09 -20.67 3.26
CA GLN A 588 0.46 -21.62 2.20
C GLN A 588 -0.50 -22.80 2.12
N ARG A 589 -1.12 -23.18 3.26
CA ARG A 589 -2.08 -24.28 3.35
C ARG A 589 -3.11 -24.02 4.45
N TYR A 590 -4.23 -24.73 4.37
CA TYR A 590 -5.31 -24.70 5.35
C TYR A 590 -5.63 -26.10 5.84
N THR A 591 -5.93 -26.23 7.12
CA THR A 591 -6.52 -27.43 7.72
C THR A 591 -7.99 -27.17 7.96
N VAL A 592 -8.85 -28.00 7.40
CA VAL A 592 -10.31 -27.94 7.55
C VAL A 592 -10.76 -29.18 8.27
N THR A 593 -11.50 -29.02 9.37
CA THR A 593 -12.05 -30.12 10.15
C THR A 593 -13.56 -29.97 10.29
N LEU A 594 -14.31 -31.02 10.00
CA LEU A 594 -15.73 -31.15 10.32
C LEU A 594 -15.87 -31.93 11.63
N LYS A 595 -16.58 -31.35 12.60
CA LYS A 595 -16.85 -32.01 13.89
C LYS A 595 -18.32 -32.03 14.24
N ASN A 596 -18.72 -33.03 15.02
CA ASN A 596 -19.99 -33.01 15.74
C ASN A 596 -19.89 -32.02 16.91
N LYS A 597 -20.85 -31.10 17.03
CA LYS A 597 -20.81 -30.04 18.05
C LYS A 597 -21.05 -30.56 19.47
N LYS A 598 -21.78 -31.66 19.64
CA LYS A 598 -22.13 -32.21 20.96
C LYS A 598 -21.05 -33.15 21.51
N THR A 599 -20.50 -34.01 20.66
CA THR A 599 -19.51 -35.02 21.08
C THR A 599 -18.07 -34.60 20.84
N ASP A 600 -17.85 -33.48 20.14
CA ASP A 600 -16.55 -33.04 19.59
C ASP A 600 -15.86 -34.08 18.67
N ALA A 601 -16.59 -35.12 18.27
CA ALA A 601 -16.08 -36.17 17.38
C ALA A 601 -15.72 -35.59 16.01
N VAL A 602 -14.48 -35.84 15.57
CA VAL A 602 -13.99 -35.44 14.25
C VAL A 602 -14.55 -36.39 13.19
N LEU A 603 -15.32 -35.84 12.26
CA LEU A 603 -15.91 -36.59 11.15
C LEU A 603 -14.97 -36.64 9.96
N GLN A 604 -14.30 -35.53 9.67
CA GLN A 604 -13.27 -35.47 8.63
C GLN A 604 -12.31 -34.31 8.89
N THR A 605 -11.02 -34.56 8.66
CA THR A 605 -9.98 -33.52 8.56
C THR A 605 -9.33 -33.60 7.20
N ALA A 606 -9.12 -32.46 6.56
CA ALA A 606 -8.45 -32.35 5.27
C ALA A 606 -7.49 -31.16 5.26
N THR A 607 -6.39 -31.29 4.52
CA THR A 607 -5.47 -30.19 4.24
C THR A 607 -5.59 -29.79 2.78
N THR A 608 -5.73 -28.49 2.50
CA THR A 608 -5.85 -27.96 1.14
C THR A 608 -5.06 -26.65 0.98
N THR A 609 -4.57 -26.38 -0.22
CA THR A 609 -3.97 -25.09 -0.59
C THR A 609 -5.01 -24.11 -1.16
N GLY A 610 -6.19 -24.61 -1.53
CA GLY A 610 -7.33 -23.81 -1.97
C GLY A 610 -8.10 -23.18 -0.80
N VAL A 611 -9.11 -22.37 -1.13
CA VAL A 611 -9.97 -21.67 -0.15
C VAL A 611 -11.38 -22.26 -0.03
N GLU A 612 -11.54 -23.50 -0.50
CA GLU A 612 -12.78 -24.26 -0.45
C GLU A 612 -12.52 -25.74 -0.16
N PHE A 613 -13.48 -26.37 0.50
CA PHE A 613 -13.52 -27.79 0.78
C PHE A 613 -14.95 -28.31 0.60
N SER A 614 -15.09 -29.48 0.00
CA SER A 614 -16.41 -30.12 -0.21
C SER A 614 -16.43 -31.49 0.46
N PHE A 615 -17.36 -31.67 1.39
CA PHE A 615 -17.59 -32.94 2.07
C PHE A 615 -18.70 -33.72 1.35
N THR A 616 -18.33 -34.86 0.79
CA THR A 616 -19.22 -35.68 -0.05
C THR A 616 -19.78 -36.90 0.67
N ASN A 617 -19.21 -37.30 1.81
CA ASN A 617 -19.60 -38.51 2.52
C ASN A 617 -20.79 -38.27 3.47
N LEU A 618 -21.91 -37.84 2.90
CA LEU A 618 -23.12 -37.42 3.64
C LEU A 618 -23.74 -38.54 4.49
N ALA A 619 -23.43 -39.81 4.22
CA ALA A 619 -23.95 -40.96 4.96
C ALA A 619 -23.52 -41.00 6.44
N HIS A 620 -22.43 -40.32 6.80
CA HIS A 620 -21.97 -40.21 8.19
C HIS A 620 -22.57 -39.01 8.95
N LEU A 621 -23.52 -38.30 8.35
CA LEU A 621 -24.18 -37.15 8.96
C LEU A 621 -25.58 -37.52 9.43
N GLU A 622 -25.77 -37.57 10.74
CA GLU A 622 -27.06 -37.73 11.39
C GLU A 622 -27.72 -36.36 11.68
N GLU A 623 -29.00 -36.37 12.04
CA GLU A 623 -29.69 -35.16 12.52
C GLU A 623 -28.99 -34.62 13.78
N GLY A 624 -28.59 -33.35 13.74
CA GLY A 624 -27.75 -32.81 14.80
C GLY A 624 -27.03 -31.51 14.44
N SER A 625 -26.24 -31.03 15.39
CA SER A 625 -25.42 -29.82 15.22
C SER A 625 -23.97 -30.20 14.95
N PHE A 626 -23.40 -29.55 13.95
CA PHE A 626 -22.02 -29.76 13.49
C PHE A 626 -21.32 -28.42 13.43
N HIS A 627 -19.99 -28.43 13.39
CA HIS A 627 -19.23 -27.23 13.11
C HIS A 627 -18.00 -27.49 12.23
N TRP A 628 -17.72 -26.52 11.38
CA TRP A 628 -16.48 -26.42 10.63
C TRP A 628 -15.43 -25.71 11.46
N VAL A 629 -14.22 -26.26 11.54
CA VAL A 629 -13.03 -25.62 12.10
C VAL A 629 -12.02 -25.41 10.97
N ILE A 630 -11.53 -24.19 10.80
CA ILE A 630 -10.49 -23.88 9.80
C ILE A 630 -9.30 -23.21 10.48
N GLN A 631 -8.11 -23.62 10.08
CA GLN A 631 -6.85 -23.01 10.48
C GLN A 631 -5.94 -22.79 9.26
N ALA A 632 -5.35 -21.61 9.15
CA ALA A 632 -4.34 -21.31 8.12
C ALA A 632 -2.94 -21.65 8.64
N HIS A 633 -2.03 -22.07 7.77
CA HIS A 633 -0.65 -22.42 8.12
C HIS A 633 0.36 -21.81 7.16
N THR A 634 1.56 -21.53 7.67
CA THR A 634 2.70 -21.01 6.89
C THR A 634 4.02 -21.55 7.41
N GLU A 635 5.00 -21.69 6.52
CA GLU A 635 6.40 -22.04 6.84
C GLU A 635 7.34 -20.83 6.70
N GLN A 636 6.78 -19.63 6.53
CA GLN A 636 7.57 -18.40 6.36
C GLN A 636 8.19 -17.94 7.68
N LYS A 637 9.52 -17.78 7.70
CA LYS A 637 10.25 -17.24 8.86
C LYS A 637 9.71 -15.87 9.28
N GLY A 638 9.46 -15.69 10.58
CA GLY A 638 8.95 -14.45 11.18
C GLY A 638 7.43 -14.40 11.38
N TYR A 639 6.68 -15.44 10.96
CA TYR A 639 5.25 -15.59 11.23
C TYR A 639 4.99 -16.74 12.19
N GLU A 640 3.87 -16.68 12.91
CA GLU A 640 3.36 -17.84 13.62
C GLU A 640 3.02 -18.96 12.61
N PRO A 641 3.37 -20.22 12.89
CA PRO A 641 3.20 -21.33 11.95
C PRO A 641 1.74 -21.66 11.65
N ALA A 642 0.81 -21.18 12.47
CA ALA A 642 -0.62 -21.36 12.29
C ALA A 642 -1.40 -20.13 12.77
N SER A 643 -2.54 -19.84 12.14
CA SER A 643 -3.47 -18.82 12.61
C SER A 643 -4.28 -19.31 13.81
N ALA A 644 -5.03 -18.41 14.46
CA ALA A 644 -6.15 -18.81 15.30
C ALA A 644 -7.16 -19.65 14.51
N GLN A 645 -7.81 -20.60 15.19
CA GLN A 645 -8.86 -21.43 14.62
C GLN A 645 -10.17 -20.64 14.55
N VAL A 646 -10.87 -20.75 13.42
CA VAL A 646 -12.23 -20.21 13.28
C VAL A 646 -13.23 -21.32 13.19
N VAL A 647 -14.34 -21.15 13.89
CA VAL A 647 -15.39 -22.15 14.02
C VAL A 647 -16.71 -21.64 13.45
N ARG A 648 -17.41 -22.47 12.70
CA ARG A 648 -18.76 -22.17 12.24
C ARG A 648 -19.69 -23.35 12.43
N ALA A 649 -20.72 -23.14 13.25
CA ALA A 649 -21.76 -24.13 13.47
C ALA A 649 -22.83 -24.11 12.36
N PHE A 650 -23.41 -25.28 12.11
CA PHE A 650 -24.63 -25.48 11.34
C PHE A 650 -25.42 -26.65 11.94
N THR A 651 -26.70 -26.74 11.61
CA THR A 651 -27.57 -27.84 12.08
C THR A 651 -28.18 -28.54 10.87
N ILE A 652 -28.22 -29.87 10.92
CA ILE A 652 -28.94 -30.70 9.95
C ILE A 652 -30.27 -31.07 10.61
N ARG A 653 -31.39 -30.83 9.93
CA ARG A 653 -32.73 -31.31 10.31
C ARG A 653 -33.36 -32.05 9.15
N VAL A 654 -33.90 -33.24 9.43
CA VAL A 654 -34.44 -34.14 8.38
C VAL A 654 -35.96 -34.28 8.50
N SER A 655 -36.65 -33.38 9.21
CA SER A 655 -38.13 -33.43 9.29
C SER A 655 -38.75 -32.05 9.50
N GLU A 656 -39.36 -31.51 8.44
CA GLU A 656 -40.48 -30.57 8.54
C GLU A 656 -41.29 -30.64 7.24
N LEU A 657 -42.37 -31.43 7.26
CA LEU A 657 -43.46 -31.33 6.28
C LEU A 657 -44.08 -29.93 6.44
N GLU A 658 -43.73 -28.98 5.56
CA GLU A 658 -44.40 -27.68 5.50
C GLU A 658 -45.88 -27.90 5.13
N ARG A 659 -46.79 -27.70 6.09
CA ARG A 659 -48.22 -27.49 5.79
C ARG A 659 -48.35 -26.23 4.92
N PRO A 660 -49.12 -26.24 3.82
CA PRO A 660 -49.32 -25.05 3.00
C PRO A 660 -50.03 -23.96 3.83
N ARG A 661 -49.52 -22.73 3.78
CA ARG A 661 -50.25 -21.56 4.29
C ARG A 661 -51.51 -21.36 3.45
N ALA A 662 -52.66 -21.32 4.12
CA ALA A 662 -53.95 -21.00 3.51
C ALA A 662 -53.87 -19.63 2.82
N LYS A 663 -54.37 -19.56 1.59
CA LYS A 663 -54.66 -18.30 0.89
C LYS A 663 -55.66 -17.51 1.74
N GLU A 664 -55.34 -16.26 2.07
CA GLU A 664 -56.34 -15.29 2.50
C GLU A 664 -57.41 -15.18 1.41
N ILE A 665 -58.63 -15.59 1.75
CA ILE A 665 -59.82 -15.35 0.96
C ILE A 665 -60.16 -13.88 1.15
N VAL A 666 -60.15 -13.14 0.05
CA VAL A 666 -60.69 -11.78 -0.05
C VAL A 666 -62.18 -11.85 0.23
N HIS A 667 -62.64 -11.18 1.29
CA HIS A 667 -64.06 -10.81 1.44
C HIS A 667 -64.21 -9.36 0.94
N TYR A 668 -64.94 -9.20 -0.15
CA TYR A 668 -65.59 -7.95 -0.49
C TYR A 668 -66.93 -7.93 0.23
N GLU A 669 -67.10 -7.04 1.21
CA GLU A 669 -68.44 -6.62 1.63
C GLU A 669 -68.81 -5.34 0.90
N TYR A 670 -69.89 -5.46 0.11
CA TYR A 670 -70.71 -4.35 -0.31
C TYR A 670 -71.41 -3.78 0.92
N HIS A 671 -71.27 -2.48 1.17
CA HIS A 671 -72.36 -1.57 1.55
C HIS A 671 -71.96 -0.12 1.29
#